data_AF-A0A4R4X8P3-F1
#
_entry.id   AF-A0A4R4X8P3-F1
#
_cell.length_a   1.000
_cell.length_b   1.000
_cell.length_c   1.000
_cell.angle_alpha   90.00
_cell.angle_beta   90.00
_cell.angle_gamma   90.00
#
_symmetry.space_group_name_H-M   'P 1'
#
loop_
_entity.id
_entity.type
_entity.pdbx_description
1 polymer ?
#
loop_
_entity_poly.entity_id
_entity_poly.type
_entity_poly.pdbx_seq_one_letter_code
_entity_poly.pdbx_strand_id
1 'polypeptide(L)'
;MTEASTGWTRRGFVGTTAAVGAAATLGVTVPAQAARTRTTEDRLPAFPGAEGAGKWSTGGRGGSVYEVTTLADSGPGSLRDAVSGSDRTVVFRVSGTIELDSGLEIAGNNLTIAGQTAPGGGICVSGRGTSIKGGAHDIVIRYLRFRLGDRNAAADDAFNTNVPGSVSPEIRNLIIDHCSFSWAVDECLSPYGNFDVTIQWCIIAEGLALSAHPKNRHGYGGIWGGERNSYHHNLIAHQGGRQPRFGYTENINLEVDHRNNVIYDHGYTSVYGGEWANGINIVGNYYKPGPSTLSEVAPVIVSANRGGQWHVAGNQVEGHPDVTAHNRRGIRYPIGGINELARPLPFADEIDTQSAAKAYDAVLRGAGAILPRRDAADARIVNDARHGTGRLINSQKEVGGFPVLTSTQAAADSDHDGIPDWWEKANGLDPNDPSDAQKIAPNGYTYLENYLNSIVPDPVGNPAVGITGPKYNQTVTARTTATVTIEADAAPDKGGELATVEFFAGDQLIGTATRAPYRVQWRNVADGSYWLTARATDRNGTATQSTQVPVHVNRQSGTPGWTSASVGRPPVPGSGSLDGGILTIKGSGRILGRSSNFHYVYRKLRVGGAGSVAQLTARLDSISKIANGLTAGLMIRDSLDPAAPFMYGGIGFGVAGGTGTVGDAGGVAGVTDDGGMKAQAIRFQTDGPSPSVGPWPWTEDEYLDPAQQYWLRLLRRERPHAREVEFEAFISTDKVKWDRFGYERIAMPSPTFYIGFAVDGGREDNGLVDYGTAQFSNITVEQGGM
;
A
#
# COMPACT_ATOMS: atom_id res chain seq x y z
N MET A 1 43.82 -16.54 -14.76
CA MET A 1 45.15 -15.90 -14.80
C MET A 1 44.97 -14.47 -15.30
N THR A 2 44.99 -13.53 -14.36
CA THR A 2 45.58 -12.16 -14.38
C THR A 2 45.82 -11.49 -15.75
N GLU A 3 45.14 -10.35 -16.02
CA GLU A 3 45.64 -8.95 -15.92
C GLU A 3 46.08 -8.43 -17.32
N ALA A 4 46.00 -7.15 -17.73
CA ALA A 4 45.65 -5.88 -17.11
C ALA A 4 45.53 -4.75 -18.19
N SER A 5 44.92 -3.63 -17.77
CA SER A 5 45.28 -2.21 -18.02
C SER A 5 45.25 -1.66 -19.47
N THR A 6 44.53 -0.59 -19.86
CA THR A 6 44.42 0.84 -19.45
C THR A 6 44.72 1.69 -20.71
N GLY A 7 44.03 2.81 -20.92
CA GLY A 7 44.59 3.91 -21.72
C GLY A 7 43.59 4.76 -22.51
N TRP A 8 43.12 5.84 -21.90
CA TRP A 8 42.46 6.98 -22.57
C TRP A 8 43.43 7.72 -23.52
N THR A 9 42.93 8.26 -24.65
CA THR A 9 43.49 9.49 -25.26
C THR A 9 42.46 10.27 -26.10
N ARG A 10 42.42 11.58 -25.85
CA ARG A 10 41.75 12.63 -26.65
C ARG A 10 42.42 12.83 -28.02
N ARG A 11 41.63 13.11 -29.06
CA ARG A 11 41.96 13.91 -30.26
C ARG A 11 40.66 14.52 -30.76
N GLY A 12 40.53 15.73 -31.30
CA GLY A 12 41.48 16.73 -31.78
C GLY A 12 40.70 17.56 -32.81
N PHE A 13 40.61 18.87 -32.61
CA PHE A 13 39.96 19.83 -33.49
C PHE A 13 40.72 19.93 -34.83
N VAL A 14 40.01 19.94 -35.96
CA VAL A 14 40.56 20.31 -37.28
C VAL A 14 39.74 21.47 -37.81
N GLY A 15 40.39 22.62 -37.96
CA GLY A 15 39.85 23.77 -38.67
C GLY A 15 40.14 23.68 -40.16
N THR A 16 39.23 24.22 -40.96
CA THR A 16 39.45 24.52 -42.38
C THR A 16 39.06 25.96 -42.65
N THR A 17 40.01 26.72 -43.17
CA THR A 17 39.91 28.10 -43.64
C THR A 17 39.32 28.16 -45.05
N ALA A 18 38.45 29.13 -45.34
CA ALA A 18 38.26 29.66 -46.70
C ALA A 18 37.81 31.13 -46.70
N ALA A 19 38.67 31.95 -47.30
CA ALA A 19 38.48 33.18 -48.09
C ALA A 19 37.40 34.23 -47.74
N VAL A 20 37.89 35.46 -47.57
CA VAL A 20 37.16 36.73 -47.50
C VAL A 20 36.85 37.25 -48.91
N GLY A 21 35.60 37.62 -49.17
CA GLY A 21 35.18 38.43 -50.32
C GLY A 21 34.03 39.34 -49.91
N ALA A 22 34.22 40.66 -50.02
CA ALA A 22 33.26 41.67 -49.64
C ALA A 22 32.30 42.02 -50.79
N ALA A 23 30.99 42.10 -50.53
CA ALA A 23 30.04 42.84 -51.36
C ALA A 23 28.74 43.22 -50.61
N ALA A 24 28.50 44.53 -50.57
CA ALA A 24 27.24 45.28 -50.56
C ALA A 24 26.07 44.87 -49.63
N THR A 25 25.82 45.72 -48.64
CA THR A 25 24.57 45.86 -47.87
C THR A 25 23.42 46.38 -48.74
N LEU A 26 22.33 45.60 -48.82
CA LEU A 26 20.99 46.09 -49.16
C LEU A 26 20.11 45.98 -47.91
N GLY A 27 19.71 47.12 -47.37
CA GLY A 27 18.80 47.20 -46.24
C GLY A 27 17.38 46.84 -46.66
N VAL A 28 16.81 45.81 -46.03
CA VAL A 28 15.38 45.55 -46.01
C VAL A 28 14.90 45.81 -44.58
N THR A 29 14.21 46.93 -44.38
CA THR A 29 13.48 47.22 -43.14
C THR A 29 12.21 46.37 -43.11
N VAL A 30 12.15 45.38 -42.22
CA VAL A 30 10.90 44.74 -41.81
C VAL A 30 10.32 45.59 -40.67
N PRO A 31 9.03 45.99 -40.71
CA PRO A 31 8.45 46.75 -39.62
C PRO A 31 8.37 45.86 -38.38
N ALA A 32 8.86 46.38 -37.25
CA ALA A 32 8.69 45.74 -35.95
C ALA A 32 7.20 45.70 -35.60
N GLN A 33 6.58 44.54 -35.81
CA GLN A 33 5.29 44.24 -35.22
C GLN A 33 5.55 44.01 -33.73
N ALA A 34 5.08 44.93 -32.90
CA ALA A 34 5.19 44.85 -31.46
C ALA A 34 4.61 43.51 -30.99
N ALA A 35 5.51 42.58 -30.64
CA ALA A 35 5.14 41.39 -29.91
C ALA A 35 4.60 41.85 -28.55
N ARG A 36 3.27 41.82 -28.40
CA ARG A 36 2.67 41.89 -27.07
C ARG A 36 3.17 40.67 -26.31
N THR A 37 4.09 40.89 -25.38
CA THR A 37 4.37 39.95 -24.29
C THR A 37 3.05 39.72 -23.56
N ARG A 38 2.45 38.53 -23.73
CA ARG A 38 1.39 38.05 -22.84
C ARG A 38 1.98 38.01 -21.43
N THR A 39 1.54 38.91 -20.57
CA THR A 39 1.80 38.85 -19.14
C THR A 39 1.07 37.62 -18.56
N THR A 40 1.54 37.12 -17.42
CA THR A 40 0.93 36.02 -16.66
C THR A 40 -0.53 36.26 -16.25
N GLU A 41 -1.06 37.48 -16.43
CA GLU A 41 -2.44 37.86 -16.13
C GLU A 41 -3.48 37.30 -17.15
N ASP A 42 -3.06 36.76 -18.29
CA ASP A 42 -3.97 36.27 -19.37
C ASP A 42 -4.16 34.72 -19.40
N ARG A 43 -3.52 33.93 -18.53
CA ARG A 43 -3.71 32.45 -18.51
C ARG A 43 -4.83 32.06 -17.55
N LEU A 44 -5.73 31.20 -18.02
CA LEU A 44 -6.83 30.64 -17.24
C LEU A 44 -6.42 29.29 -16.63
N PRO A 45 -6.57 29.05 -15.31
CA PRO A 45 -6.31 27.75 -14.70
C PRO A 45 -7.19 26.64 -15.28
N ALA A 46 -6.77 25.38 -15.12
CA ALA A 46 -7.51 24.18 -15.56
C ALA A 46 -8.98 24.21 -15.09
N PHE A 47 -9.19 24.62 -13.85
CA PHE A 47 -10.49 24.86 -13.23
C PHE A 47 -10.30 25.78 -12.01
N PRO A 48 -11.37 26.43 -11.49
CA PRO A 48 -11.30 27.18 -10.24
C PRO A 48 -10.82 26.28 -9.08
N GLY A 49 -9.72 26.68 -8.42
CA GLY A 49 -9.09 25.90 -7.34
C GLY A 49 -7.98 24.94 -7.80
N ALA A 50 -7.61 24.94 -9.08
CA ALA A 50 -6.37 24.31 -9.54
C ALA A 50 -5.15 25.12 -9.08
N GLU A 51 -4.22 24.47 -8.37
CA GLU A 51 -3.00 25.09 -7.86
C GLU A 51 -1.74 24.31 -8.27
N GLY A 52 -0.55 24.85 -7.95
CA GLY A 52 0.72 24.20 -8.25
C GLY A 52 1.06 24.18 -9.75
N ALA A 53 2.08 23.40 -10.10
CA ALA A 53 2.70 23.46 -11.41
C ALA A 53 1.81 22.98 -12.58
N GLY A 54 0.94 22.00 -12.34
CA GLY A 54 0.00 21.50 -13.34
C GLY A 54 -1.26 22.35 -13.52
N LYS A 55 -1.43 23.45 -12.78
CA LYS A 55 -2.67 24.24 -12.81
C LYS A 55 -3.00 24.85 -14.18
N TRP A 56 -2.04 24.92 -15.09
CA TRP A 56 -2.22 25.50 -16.42
C TRP A 56 -2.63 24.51 -17.51
N SER A 57 -2.80 23.22 -17.17
CA SER A 57 -3.33 22.22 -18.11
C SER A 57 -4.65 22.69 -18.69
N THR A 58 -4.74 22.78 -20.02
CA THR A 58 -6.00 23.18 -20.66
C THR A 58 -7.04 22.07 -20.69
N GLY A 59 -6.60 20.80 -20.62
CA GLY A 59 -7.48 19.66 -20.81
C GLY A 59 -8.16 19.71 -22.18
N GLY A 60 -9.39 19.25 -22.23
CA GLY A 60 -10.25 19.25 -23.42
C GLY A 60 -10.99 20.56 -23.71
N ARG A 61 -10.57 21.69 -23.13
CA ARG A 61 -11.22 22.99 -23.31
C ARG A 61 -11.32 23.38 -24.79
N GLY A 62 -12.53 23.69 -25.25
CA GLY A 62 -12.78 24.05 -26.65
C GLY A 62 -12.78 22.87 -27.62
N GLY A 63 -12.56 21.65 -27.11
CA GLY A 63 -12.55 20.42 -27.88
C GLY A 63 -13.94 19.79 -28.03
N SER A 64 -13.96 18.58 -28.61
CA SER A 64 -15.17 17.77 -28.74
C SER A 64 -15.63 17.19 -27.39
N VAL A 65 -16.85 16.67 -27.33
CA VAL A 65 -17.35 15.94 -26.16
C VAL A 65 -17.46 14.46 -26.51
N TYR A 66 -17.03 13.61 -25.59
CA TYR A 66 -17.12 12.16 -25.71
C TYR A 66 -17.88 11.59 -24.51
N GLU A 67 -18.94 10.85 -24.79
CA GLU A 67 -19.77 10.24 -23.76
C GLU A 67 -19.37 8.78 -23.53
N VAL A 68 -18.92 8.46 -22.32
CA VAL A 68 -18.78 7.08 -21.87
C VAL A 68 -20.17 6.55 -21.52
N THR A 69 -20.64 5.58 -22.28
CA THR A 69 -22.01 5.02 -22.24
C THR A 69 -22.03 3.53 -21.88
N THR A 70 -20.87 2.91 -21.69
CA THR A 70 -20.75 1.51 -21.28
C THR A 70 -19.63 1.30 -20.25
N LEU A 71 -19.81 0.27 -19.42
CA LEU A 71 -18.79 -0.22 -18.48
C LEU A 71 -17.88 -1.29 -19.10
N ALA A 72 -18.06 -1.63 -20.37
CA ALA A 72 -17.20 -2.56 -21.08
C ALA A 72 -15.75 -2.03 -21.15
N ASP A 73 -14.78 -2.94 -21.06
CA ASP A 73 -13.35 -2.61 -21.15
C ASP A 73 -12.97 -1.85 -22.43
N SER A 74 -13.61 -2.18 -23.56
CA SER A 74 -13.27 -1.64 -24.87
C SER A 74 -14.47 -1.54 -25.82
N GLY A 75 -14.26 -0.89 -26.96
CA GLY A 75 -15.27 -0.63 -27.99
C GLY A 75 -15.92 0.75 -27.89
N PRO A 76 -16.77 1.13 -28.86
CA PRO A 76 -17.45 2.43 -28.86
C PRO A 76 -18.21 2.69 -27.56
N GLY A 77 -18.08 3.90 -27.03
CA GLY A 77 -18.71 4.33 -25.77
C GLY A 77 -17.97 3.87 -24.51
N SER A 78 -16.86 3.16 -24.62
CA SER A 78 -16.03 2.75 -23.47
C SER A 78 -15.07 3.87 -23.04
N LEU A 79 -14.60 3.81 -21.79
CA LEU A 79 -13.53 4.70 -21.32
C LEU A 79 -12.25 4.55 -22.16
N ARG A 80 -11.92 3.31 -22.57
CA ARG A 80 -10.73 3.04 -23.38
C ARG A 80 -10.79 3.73 -24.74
N ASP A 81 -11.94 3.69 -25.42
CA ASP A 81 -12.13 4.42 -26.67
C ASP A 81 -12.04 5.93 -26.44
N ALA A 82 -12.65 6.43 -25.35
CA ALA A 82 -12.61 7.84 -24.98
C ALA A 82 -11.18 8.39 -24.83
N VAL A 83 -10.34 7.72 -24.03
CA VAL A 83 -8.99 8.21 -23.66
C VAL A 83 -7.91 7.94 -24.71
N SER A 84 -8.25 7.17 -25.74
CA SER A 84 -7.36 6.92 -26.89
C SER A 84 -7.27 8.13 -27.84
N GLY A 85 -8.25 9.04 -27.79
CA GLY A 85 -8.31 10.19 -28.67
C GLY A 85 -8.02 11.52 -27.96
N SER A 86 -7.70 12.53 -28.76
CA SER A 86 -7.31 13.87 -28.30
C SER A 86 -8.43 14.90 -28.42
N ASP A 87 -8.17 16.10 -27.90
CA ASP A 87 -8.95 17.33 -28.10
C ASP A 87 -10.41 17.16 -27.69
N ARG A 88 -10.63 16.64 -26.48
CA ARG A 88 -11.97 16.31 -26.00
C ARG A 88 -12.16 16.36 -24.49
N THR A 89 -13.39 16.60 -24.09
CA THR A 89 -13.88 16.40 -22.72
C THR A 89 -14.68 15.10 -22.66
N VAL A 90 -14.25 14.18 -21.80
CA VAL A 90 -14.88 12.88 -21.54
C VAL A 90 -15.85 13.04 -20.38
N VAL A 91 -17.13 12.79 -20.65
CA VAL A 91 -18.23 12.79 -19.68
C VAL A 91 -18.81 11.37 -19.55
N PHE A 92 -19.47 11.08 -18.43
CA PHE A 92 -20.00 9.74 -18.12
C PHE A 92 -21.52 9.72 -18.05
N ARG A 93 -22.15 8.86 -18.85
CA ARG A 93 -23.60 8.55 -18.81
C ARG A 93 -23.91 7.25 -18.08
N VAL A 94 -22.87 6.57 -17.59
CA VAL A 94 -22.94 5.37 -16.79
C VAL A 94 -22.15 5.52 -15.50
N SER A 95 -22.44 4.67 -14.53
CA SER A 95 -21.70 4.57 -13.29
C SER A 95 -21.58 3.10 -12.90
N GLY A 96 -20.53 2.76 -12.16
CA GLY A 96 -20.15 1.38 -11.92
C GLY A 96 -18.65 1.18 -11.95
N THR A 97 -18.27 -0.10 -11.89
CA THR A 97 -16.89 -0.53 -12.03
C THR A 97 -16.62 -0.97 -13.46
N ILE A 98 -15.63 -0.35 -14.10
CA ILE A 98 -15.05 -0.78 -15.37
C ILE A 98 -13.93 -1.77 -15.03
N GLU A 99 -14.23 -3.06 -15.17
CA GLU A 99 -13.27 -4.14 -14.98
C GLU A 99 -12.42 -4.27 -16.25
N LEU A 100 -11.11 -4.04 -16.13
CA LEU A 100 -10.20 -4.04 -17.26
C LEU A 100 -9.72 -5.45 -17.60
N ASP A 101 -9.76 -5.80 -18.88
CA ASP A 101 -9.18 -7.05 -19.40
C ASP A 101 -7.67 -6.93 -19.61
N SER A 102 -7.21 -5.72 -19.97
CA SER A 102 -5.81 -5.36 -20.20
C SER A 102 -5.50 -3.95 -19.69
N GLY A 103 -4.21 -3.59 -19.56
CA GLY A 103 -3.82 -2.25 -19.09
C GLY A 103 -4.50 -1.12 -19.89
N LEU A 104 -4.97 -0.09 -19.20
CA LEU A 104 -5.61 1.08 -19.83
C LEU A 104 -4.55 2.15 -20.09
N GLU A 105 -4.44 2.59 -21.35
CA GLU A 105 -3.51 3.66 -21.74
C GLU A 105 -4.29 4.94 -22.07
N ILE A 106 -4.01 6.01 -21.33
CA ILE A 106 -4.41 7.37 -21.66
C ILE A 106 -3.32 7.92 -22.59
N ALA A 107 -3.61 7.90 -23.89
CA ALA A 107 -2.67 8.27 -24.95
C ALA A 107 -3.06 9.55 -25.70
N GLY A 108 -4.29 10.05 -25.50
CA GLY A 108 -4.76 11.31 -26.07
C GLY A 108 -4.12 12.55 -25.43
N ASN A 109 -4.06 13.64 -26.20
CA ASN A 109 -3.62 14.96 -25.74
C ASN A 109 -4.83 15.89 -25.55
N ASN A 110 -4.67 16.97 -24.78
CA ASN A 110 -5.74 17.97 -24.56
C ASN A 110 -7.04 17.28 -24.11
N LEU A 111 -6.96 16.57 -22.98
CA LEU A 111 -8.01 15.67 -22.52
C LEU A 111 -8.50 16.05 -21.13
N THR A 112 -9.80 16.26 -20.97
CA THR A 112 -10.44 16.35 -19.64
C THR A 112 -11.23 15.07 -19.40
N ILE A 113 -10.96 14.35 -18.31
CA ILE A 113 -11.73 13.18 -17.87
C ILE A 113 -12.52 13.56 -16.63
N ALA A 114 -13.82 13.83 -16.81
CA ALA A 114 -14.68 14.45 -15.80
C ALA A 114 -15.55 13.43 -15.06
N GLY A 115 -14.95 12.68 -14.12
CA GLY A 115 -15.64 11.65 -13.33
C GLY A 115 -16.85 12.15 -12.54
N GLN A 116 -16.90 13.44 -12.21
CA GLN A 116 -18.03 14.07 -11.50
C GLN A 116 -19.34 14.08 -12.30
N THR A 117 -19.29 13.84 -13.61
CA THR A 117 -20.48 13.78 -14.48
C THR A 117 -21.22 12.45 -14.39
N ALA A 118 -20.57 11.40 -13.89
CA ALA A 118 -21.17 10.09 -13.77
C ALA A 118 -22.45 10.15 -12.92
N PRO A 119 -23.51 9.40 -13.26
CA PRO A 119 -24.66 9.25 -12.37
C PRO A 119 -24.31 8.45 -11.10
N GLY A 120 -25.28 8.33 -10.19
CA GLY A 120 -25.25 7.35 -9.09
C GLY A 120 -23.97 7.38 -8.23
N GLY A 121 -23.28 6.25 -8.16
CA GLY A 121 -22.07 6.04 -7.35
C GLY A 121 -20.76 6.48 -7.99
N GLY A 122 -20.77 6.97 -9.24
CA GLY A 122 -19.55 7.34 -9.97
C GLY A 122 -18.84 6.17 -10.64
N ILE A 123 -17.58 6.38 -11.02
CA ILE A 123 -16.77 5.41 -11.78
C ILE A 123 -15.59 4.90 -10.94
N CYS A 124 -15.39 3.58 -11.03
CA CYS A 124 -14.17 2.91 -10.60
C CYS A 124 -13.57 2.13 -11.78
N VAL A 125 -12.26 2.18 -11.93
CA VAL A 125 -11.49 1.35 -12.88
C VAL A 125 -10.72 0.31 -12.07
N SER A 126 -10.77 -0.96 -12.46
CA SER A 126 -10.20 -2.06 -11.68
C SER A 126 -9.60 -3.20 -12.49
N GLY A 127 -8.91 -4.12 -11.81
CA GLY A 127 -8.40 -5.37 -12.38
C GLY A 127 -7.03 -5.25 -13.06
N ARG A 128 -6.76 -4.16 -13.79
CA ARG A 128 -5.47 -3.89 -14.44
C ARG A 128 -5.00 -2.46 -14.20
N GLY A 129 -3.71 -2.22 -14.39
CA GLY A 129 -3.13 -0.89 -14.23
C GLY A 129 -3.62 0.10 -15.28
N THR A 130 -3.76 1.36 -14.89
CA THR A 130 -3.96 2.49 -15.81
C THR A 130 -2.67 3.28 -15.95
N SER A 131 -2.38 3.80 -17.13
CA SER A 131 -1.21 4.65 -17.32
C SER A 131 -1.41 5.77 -18.33
N ILE A 132 -0.75 6.90 -18.09
CA ILE A 132 -0.57 7.96 -19.09
C ILE A 132 0.71 7.64 -19.86
N LYS A 133 0.62 7.58 -21.19
CA LYS A 133 1.71 7.09 -22.07
C LYS A 133 1.89 7.98 -23.30
N GLY A 134 2.92 7.71 -24.09
CA GLY A 134 3.09 8.30 -25.41
C GLY A 134 3.42 9.80 -25.43
N GLY A 135 3.90 10.36 -24.31
CA GLY A 135 4.14 11.79 -24.16
C GLY A 135 2.86 12.63 -24.22
N ALA A 136 1.79 12.05 -23.69
CA ALA A 136 0.53 12.73 -23.56
C ALA A 136 0.68 14.00 -22.72
N HIS A 137 0.01 15.08 -23.14
CA HIS A 137 0.10 16.38 -22.49
C HIS A 137 -1.24 17.10 -22.43
N ASP A 138 -1.32 18.06 -21.51
CA ASP A 138 -2.50 18.88 -21.25
C ASP A 138 -3.70 18.02 -20.84
N ILE A 139 -3.51 17.26 -19.76
CA ILE A 139 -4.50 16.31 -19.24
C ILE A 139 -5.06 16.82 -17.89
N VAL A 140 -6.37 16.75 -17.75
CA VAL A 140 -7.12 16.99 -16.51
C VAL A 140 -7.90 15.73 -16.16
N ILE A 141 -7.69 15.16 -14.97
CA ILE A 141 -8.44 13.98 -14.48
C ILE A 141 -9.07 14.32 -13.13
N ARG A 142 -10.40 14.18 -13.01
CA ARG A 142 -11.12 14.50 -11.76
C ARG A 142 -12.13 13.44 -11.34
N TYR A 143 -12.21 13.17 -10.04
CA TYR A 143 -13.26 12.35 -9.41
C TYR A 143 -13.40 10.91 -9.91
N LEU A 144 -12.28 10.28 -10.31
CA LEU A 144 -12.22 8.85 -10.64
C LEU A 144 -11.58 8.03 -9.53
N ARG A 145 -11.91 6.74 -9.51
CA ARG A 145 -11.27 5.75 -8.64
C ARG A 145 -10.50 4.76 -9.49
N PHE A 146 -9.28 4.46 -9.10
CA PHE A 146 -8.43 3.43 -9.68
C PHE A 146 -8.10 2.42 -8.59
N ARG A 147 -8.73 1.24 -8.65
CA ARG A 147 -8.62 0.20 -7.63
C ARG A 147 -8.22 -1.11 -8.27
N LEU A 148 -6.92 -1.41 -8.27
CA LEU A 148 -6.41 -2.58 -8.97
C LEU A 148 -6.98 -3.89 -8.39
N GLY A 149 -6.76 -4.10 -7.09
CA GLY A 149 -7.07 -5.34 -6.40
C GLY A 149 -6.13 -6.48 -6.77
N ASP A 150 -6.23 -7.60 -6.05
CA ASP A 150 -5.36 -8.77 -6.23
C ASP A 150 -5.95 -9.89 -7.10
N ARG A 151 -7.14 -9.69 -7.67
CA ARG A 151 -7.90 -10.74 -8.39
C ARG A 151 -7.13 -11.35 -9.57
N ASN A 152 -6.33 -10.54 -10.26
CA ASN A 152 -5.54 -10.94 -11.43
C ASN A 152 -4.11 -11.37 -11.07
N ALA A 153 -3.73 -11.32 -9.79
CA ALA A 153 -2.39 -11.65 -9.30
C ALA A 153 -1.25 -10.99 -10.11
N ALA A 154 -1.47 -9.76 -10.58
CA ALA A 154 -0.51 -9.00 -11.36
C ALA A 154 0.18 -7.96 -10.47
N ALA A 155 1.50 -7.87 -10.59
CA ALA A 155 2.31 -6.86 -9.91
C ALA A 155 2.25 -5.51 -10.65
N ASP A 156 1.04 -5.03 -10.86
CA ASP A 156 0.79 -3.77 -11.54
C ASP A 156 0.65 -2.64 -10.52
N ASP A 157 0.95 -1.42 -10.97
CA ASP A 157 0.49 -0.20 -10.31
C ASP A 157 -1.02 -0.02 -10.55
N ALA A 158 -1.73 0.63 -9.63
CA ALA A 158 -3.09 1.09 -9.94
C ALA A 158 -3.06 2.23 -10.97
N PHE A 159 -2.10 3.16 -10.85
CA PHE A 159 -1.91 4.24 -11.81
C PHE A 159 -0.45 4.70 -11.92
N ASN A 160 0.08 4.87 -13.13
CA ASN A 160 1.43 5.42 -13.35
C ASN A 160 1.55 6.33 -14.58
N THR A 161 2.63 7.12 -14.62
CA THR A 161 3.05 7.87 -15.82
C THR A 161 4.38 7.33 -16.35
N ASN A 162 4.68 6.04 -16.14
CA ASN A 162 6.03 5.52 -16.33
C ASN A 162 6.51 5.74 -17.77
N VAL A 163 7.60 6.50 -17.92
CA VAL A 163 8.39 6.60 -19.15
C VAL A 163 9.68 5.82 -18.90
N PRO A 164 9.80 4.55 -19.34
CA PRO A 164 11.05 3.82 -19.23
C PRO A 164 12.12 4.50 -20.09
N GLY A 165 13.21 4.93 -19.46
CA GLY A 165 14.34 5.54 -20.16
C GLY A 165 14.21 7.06 -20.33
N SER A 166 15.36 7.71 -20.27
CA SER A 166 15.55 9.15 -20.24
C SER A 166 15.06 9.82 -21.53
N VAL A 167 13.97 10.60 -21.39
CA VAL A 167 13.40 11.63 -22.28
C VAL A 167 12.98 11.25 -23.72
N SER A 168 11.70 11.53 -23.98
CA SER A 168 10.95 11.61 -25.25
C SER A 168 10.17 10.35 -25.68
N PRO A 169 8.84 10.48 -25.93
CA PRO A 169 8.04 11.69 -25.80
C PRO A 169 7.69 12.00 -24.32
N GLU A 170 7.73 13.27 -23.93
CA GLU A 170 7.59 13.75 -22.54
C GLU A 170 6.13 13.87 -22.10
N ILE A 171 5.79 13.38 -20.91
CA ILE A 171 4.50 13.66 -20.29
C ILE A 171 4.60 15.00 -19.57
N ARG A 172 3.67 15.92 -19.84
CA ARG A 172 3.69 17.26 -19.26
C ARG A 172 2.32 17.93 -19.15
N ASN A 173 2.22 18.99 -18.35
CA ASN A 173 0.98 19.74 -18.13
C ASN A 173 -0.15 18.78 -17.68
N LEU A 174 0.00 18.19 -16.50
CA LEU A 174 -0.98 17.23 -15.96
C LEU A 174 -1.55 17.74 -14.63
N ILE A 175 -2.86 17.69 -14.46
CA ILE A 175 -3.50 17.82 -13.15
C ILE A 175 -4.43 16.63 -12.88
N ILE A 176 -4.19 15.98 -11.74
CA ILE A 176 -5.06 14.94 -11.18
C ILE A 176 -5.62 15.51 -9.87
N ASP A 177 -6.94 15.67 -9.81
CA ASP A 177 -7.64 16.32 -8.71
C ASP A 177 -8.79 15.45 -8.19
N HIS A 178 -8.90 15.27 -6.87
CA HIS A 178 -10.00 14.51 -6.27
C HIS A 178 -10.15 13.07 -6.81
N CYS A 179 -9.06 12.38 -7.11
CA CYS A 179 -9.08 10.96 -7.48
C CYS A 179 -8.71 10.06 -6.30
N SER A 180 -9.11 8.78 -6.36
CA SER A 180 -8.76 7.78 -5.35
C SER A 180 -7.99 6.63 -5.99
N PHE A 181 -6.87 6.25 -5.39
CA PHE A 181 -5.96 5.21 -5.86
C PHE A 181 -5.76 4.20 -4.74
N SER A 182 -6.13 2.93 -4.96
CA SER A 182 -5.98 1.93 -3.91
C SER A 182 -5.77 0.51 -4.38
N TRP A 183 -5.39 -0.35 -3.44
CA TRP A 183 -5.30 -1.80 -3.62
C TRP A 183 -4.36 -2.22 -4.75
N ALA A 184 -3.30 -1.45 -4.96
CA ALA A 184 -2.24 -1.82 -5.87
C ALA A 184 -1.39 -2.95 -5.30
N VAL A 185 -0.87 -3.80 -6.20
CA VAL A 185 0.06 -4.87 -5.84
C VAL A 185 1.50 -4.36 -5.88
N ASP A 186 1.82 -3.48 -6.83
CA ASP A 186 3.09 -2.73 -6.83
C ASP A 186 2.90 -1.36 -6.15
N GLU A 187 2.46 -0.33 -6.89
CA GLU A 187 2.25 1.02 -6.34
C GLU A 187 0.87 1.63 -6.64
N CYS A 188 0.32 2.38 -5.69
CA CYS A 188 -1.01 2.99 -5.85
C CYS A 188 -1.00 4.14 -6.88
N LEU A 189 -0.03 5.04 -6.81
CA LEU A 189 0.07 6.19 -7.72
C LEU A 189 1.54 6.59 -7.94
N SER A 190 2.06 6.36 -9.14
CA SER A 190 3.47 6.62 -9.51
C SER A 190 3.64 7.64 -10.66
N PRO A 191 3.34 8.95 -10.44
CA PRO A 191 3.64 10.04 -11.36
C PRO A 191 5.10 10.50 -11.21
N TYR A 192 5.99 9.98 -12.04
CA TYR A 192 7.38 10.44 -12.10
C TYR A 192 7.92 10.52 -13.53
N GLY A 193 9.04 11.22 -13.70
CA GLY A 193 9.68 11.40 -15.01
C GLY A 193 8.89 12.30 -15.97
N ASN A 194 8.23 13.33 -15.43
CA ASN A 194 7.31 14.21 -16.15
C ASN A 194 7.55 15.69 -15.76
N PHE A 195 6.86 16.61 -16.43
CA PHE A 195 7.04 18.06 -16.28
C PHE A 195 5.72 18.75 -15.96
N ASP A 196 5.73 19.75 -15.07
CA ASP A 196 4.55 20.59 -14.81
C ASP A 196 3.32 19.77 -14.39
N VAL A 197 3.47 18.96 -13.33
CA VAL A 197 2.42 18.07 -12.83
C VAL A 197 1.91 18.51 -11.46
N THR A 198 0.59 18.54 -11.28
CA THR A 198 -0.07 18.67 -9.97
C THR A 198 -0.89 17.43 -9.65
N ILE A 199 -0.67 16.86 -8.47
CA ILE A 199 -1.59 15.92 -7.83
C ILE A 199 -2.17 16.58 -6.58
N GLN A 200 -3.47 16.84 -6.59
CA GLN A 200 -4.14 17.53 -5.49
C GLN A 200 -5.41 16.83 -5.01
N TRP A 201 -5.71 16.96 -3.71
CA TRP A 201 -6.95 16.46 -3.12
C TRP A 201 -7.22 14.97 -3.40
N CYS A 202 -6.20 14.13 -3.60
CA CYS A 202 -6.37 12.71 -3.90
C CYS A 202 -6.27 11.83 -2.65
N ILE A 203 -6.87 10.64 -2.70
CA ILE A 203 -6.60 9.55 -1.74
C ILE A 203 -5.66 8.54 -2.41
N ILE A 204 -4.59 8.18 -1.73
CA ILE A 204 -3.64 7.14 -2.14
C ILE A 204 -3.53 6.16 -0.97
N ALA A 205 -4.20 5.01 -1.05
CA ALA A 205 -4.39 4.17 0.12
C ALA A 205 -4.25 2.66 -0.13
N GLU A 206 -3.78 1.92 0.87
CA GLU A 206 -3.87 0.47 0.93
C GLU A 206 -3.20 -0.28 -0.23
N GLY A 207 -1.92 -0.03 -0.47
CA GLY A 207 -1.07 -0.94 -1.23
C GLY A 207 -0.98 -2.28 -0.50
N LEU A 208 -1.14 -3.38 -1.25
CA LEU A 208 -1.46 -4.69 -0.69
C LEU A 208 -0.23 -5.44 -0.18
N ALA A 209 0.13 -5.17 1.09
CA ALA A 209 1.43 -5.44 1.71
C ALA A 209 2.02 -6.84 1.50
N LEU A 210 1.23 -7.93 1.50
CA LEU A 210 1.71 -9.32 1.30
C LEU A 210 0.93 -10.07 0.21
N SER A 211 0.56 -9.37 -0.85
CA SER A 211 -0.26 -9.92 -1.93
C SER A 211 0.58 -10.67 -2.99
N ALA A 212 0.22 -10.53 -4.26
CA ALA A 212 0.74 -11.25 -5.41
C ALA A 212 2.07 -10.71 -5.97
N HIS A 213 2.66 -9.68 -5.36
CA HIS A 213 3.91 -9.11 -5.85
C HIS A 213 5.03 -10.17 -5.81
N PRO A 214 5.82 -10.38 -6.88
CA PRO A 214 6.84 -11.45 -6.95
C PRO A 214 7.95 -11.27 -5.93
N LYS A 215 8.19 -10.01 -5.51
CA LYS A 215 9.12 -9.77 -4.42
C LYS A 215 8.51 -10.13 -3.05
N ASN A 216 7.17 -10.18 -2.93
CA ASN A 216 6.31 -10.41 -1.75
C ASN A 216 5.94 -9.16 -0.95
N ARG A 217 6.67 -8.77 0.11
CA ARG A 217 6.36 -7.55 0.90
C ARG A 217 6.38 -6.35 -0.03
N HIS A 218 5.24 -5.88 -0.45
CA HIS A 218 5.08 -4.81 -1.43
C HIS A 218 3.67 -4.27 -1.28
N GLY A 219 3.55 -2.97 -1.07
CA GLY A 219 2.28 -2.32 -0.80
C GLY A 219 2.57 -0.84 -0.61
N TYR A 220 2.79 -0.16 -1.73
CA TYR A 220 3.41 1.15 -1.75
C TYR A 220 2.50 2.26 -2.24
N GLY A 221 2.70 3.46 -1.68
CA GLY A 221 1.99 4.67 -2.10
C GLY A 221 2.37 5.05 -3.52
N GLY A 222 3.66 5.28 -3.78
CA GLY A 222 4.22 5.31 -5.14
C GLY A 222 5.47 6.17 -5.31
N ILE A 223 5.98 6.18 -6.54
CA ILE A 223 7.16 6.96 -6.95
C ILE A 223 6.70 8.29 -7.54
N TRP A 224 7.09 9.39 -6.90
CA TRP A 224 6.77 10.75 -7.33
C TRP A 224 8.06 11.47 -7.75
N GLY A 225 8.00 12.37 -8.71
CA GLY A 225 9.21 13.11 -9.11
C GLY A 225 9.09 13.70 -10.50
N GLY A 226 10.12 14.38 -10.97
CA GLY A 226 10.09 15.14 -12.22
C GLY A 226 10.39 16.62 -11.98
N GLU A 227 10.24 17.41 -13.05
CA GLU A 227 10.64 18.80 -13.09
C GLU A 227 9.43 19.71 -12.94
N ARG A 228 9.47 20.59 -11.95
CA ARG A 228 8.36 21.45 -11.52
C ARG A 228 7.09 20.65 -11.22
N ASN A 229 7.14 19.78 -10.21
CA ASN A 229 5.98 19.00 -9.80
C ASN A 229 5.46 19.36 -8.41
N SER A 230 4.15 19.40 -8.25
CA SER A 230 3.46 19.76 -7.02
C SER A 230 2.53 18.63 -6.55
N TYR A 231 2.65 18.25 -5.27
CA TYR A 231 1.81 17.24 -4.65
C TYR A 231 1.27 17.79 -3.34
N HIS A 232 -0.01 18.13 -3.29
CA HIS A 232 -0.57 18.80 -2.12
C HIS A 232 -2.01 18.44 -1.77
N HIS A 233 -2.36 18.58 -0.49
CA HIS A 233 -3.68 18.23 0.03
C HIS A 233 -4.12 16.78 -0.24
N ASN A 234 -3.18 15.84 -0.36
CA ASN A 234 -3.48 14.43 -0.55
C ASN A 234 -3.54 13.69 0.79
N LEU A 235 -4.39 12.66 0.87
CA LEU A 235 -4.36 11.67 1.95
C LEU A 235 -3.61 10.44 1.46
N ILE A 236 -2.47 10.14 2.10
CA ILE A 236 -1.65 8.97 1.82
C ILE A 236 -1.73 8.05 3.04
N ALA A 237 -2.44 6.94 2.93
CA ALA A 237 -2.89 6.15 4.09
C ALA A 237 -2.60 4.65 3.95
N HIS A 238 -2.25 3.99 5.05
CA HIS A 238 -2.14 2.51 5.09
C HIS A 238 -1.23 1.95 3.98
N GLN A 239 -0.04 2.54 3.77
CA GLN A 239 0.98 1.95 2.89
C GLN A 239 2.16 1.47 3.70
N GLY A 240 2.75 0.36 3.27
CA GLY A 240 3.97 -0.17 3.84
C GLY A 240 5.15 0.78 3.65
N GLY A 241 5.17 1.52 2.54
CA GLY A 241 6.22 2.46 2.21
C GLY A 241 5.90 3.34 1.01
N ARG A 242 6.89 4.15 0.62
CA ARG A 242 6.80 5.14 -0.48
C ARG A 242 5.62 6.09 -0.26
N GLN A 243 5.76 6.97 0.72
CA GLN A 243 4.70 7.89 1.15
C GLN A 243 4.90 9.38 0.74
N PRO A 244 5.47 9.76 -0.43
CA PRO A 244 5.97 8.98 -1.57
C PRO A 244 7.45 8.58 -1.46
N ARG A 245 7.97 7.87 -2.47
CA ARG A 245 9.41 7.91 -2.80
C ARG A 245 9.64 8.99 -3.86
N PHE A 246 10.54 9.94 -3.61
CA PHE A 246 10.99 10.87 -4.65
C PHE A 246 11.99 10.18 -5.59
N GLY A 247 11.59 9.93 -6.82
CA GLY A 247 12.37 9.19 -7.82
C GLY A 247 13.18 10.10 -8.73
N TYR A 248 14.47 9.82 -8.84
CA TYR A 248 15.34 10.39 -9.88
C TYR A 248 15.03 9.77 -11.25
N THR A 249 14.96 10.63 -12.27
CA THR A 249 14.92 10.24 -13.69
C THR A 249 16.08 10.94 -14.38
N GLU A 250 16.88 10.18 -15.13
CA GLU A 250 18.05 10.75 -15.80
C GLU A 250 17.60 11.79 -16.86
N ASN A 251 18.37 12.88 -16.95
CA ASN A 251 18.11 14.04 -17.81
C ASN A 251 16.85 14.86 -17.50
N ILE A 252 16.23 14.68 -16.33
CA ILE A 252 15.12 15.52 -15.84
C ILE A 252 15.52 16.07 -14.47
N ASN A 253 15.31 17.37 -14.24
CA ASN A 253 15.53 17.92 -12.91
C ASN A 253 14.53 17.31 -11.92
N LEU A 254 14.98 17.02 -10.70
CA LEU A 254 14.07 16.61 -9.63
C LEU A 254 13.73 17.81 -8.77
N GLU A 255 12.59 18.44 -9.08
CA GLU A 255 12.08 19.67 -8.47
C GLU A 255 10.65 19.42 -7.98
N VAL A 256 10.49 19.24 -6.67
CA VAL A 256 9.21 18.81 -6.09
C VAL A 256 8.73 19.75 -4.98
N ASP A 257 7.44 20.05 -5.02
CA ASP A 257 6.71 20.72 -3.96
C ASP A 257 5.71 19.78 -3.28
N HIS A 258 6.09 19.21 -2.14
CA HIS A 258 5.27 18.29 -1.37
C HIS A 258 4.74 18.97 -0.10
N ARG A 259 3.48 19.44 -0.14
CA ARG A 259 2.94 20.24 0.97
C ARG A 259 1.49 19.99 1.34
N ASN A 260 1.11 20.32 2.57
CA ASN A 260 -0.26 20.19 3.07
C ASN A 260 -0.87 18.77 2.92
N ASN A 261 -0.06 17.72 2.81
CA ASN A 261 -0.55 16.35 2.71
C ASN A 261 -0.77 15.76 4.11
N VAL A 262 -1.62 14.72 4.19
CA VAL A 262 -1.78 13.88 5.38
C VAL A 262 -1.17 12.53 5.09
N ILE A 263 -0.18 12.14 5.89
CA ILE A 263 0.47 10.83 5.85
C ILE A 263 -0.02 10.05 7.08
N TYR A 264 -0.76 8.97 6.87
CA TYR A 264 -1.39 8.20 7.93
C TYR A 264 -1.04 6.71 7.88
N ASP A 265 -0.77 6.13 9.04
CA ASP A 265 -0.47 4.69 9.20
C ASP A 265 0.61 4.19 8.24
N HIS A 266 1.67 4.98 8.07
CA HIS A 266 2.82 4.60 7.25
C HIS A 266 3.58 3.47 7.94
N GLY A 267 3.73 2.33 7.28
CA GLY A 267 4.18 1.09 7.89
C GLY A 267 5.67 1.07 8.26
N TYR A 268 6.48 0.58 7.32
CA TYR A 268 7.90 0.29 7.54
C TYR A 268 8.84 1.33 6.94
N THR A 269 8.34 2.29 6.16
CA THR A 269 9.07 3.51 5.76
C THR A 269 8.15 4.74 5.74
N SER A 270 8.75 5.94 5.76
CA SER A 270 8.07 7.22 5.57
C SER A 270 8.32 7.75 4.14
N VAL A 271 8.32 9.07 3.93
CA VAL A 271 8.83 9.70 2.70
C VAL A 271 10.31 9.37 2.54
N TYR A 272 10.79 9.07 1.33
CA TYR A 272 12.22 8.84 1.09
C TYR A 272 12.66 9.09 -0.35
N GLY A 273 13.95 8.96 -0.66
CA GLY A 273 14.50 9.13 -2.00
C GLY A 273 15.12 10.51 -2.21
N GLY A 274 14.95 11.08 -3.40
CA GLY A 274 15.46 12.41 -3.75
C GLY A 274 16.96 12.41 -4.09
N GLU A 275 17.45 11.33 -4.71
CA GLU A 275 18.83 11.23 -5.14
C GLU A 275 19.18 12.39 -6.07
N TRP A 276 20.20 13.19 -5.70
CA TRP A 276 20.68 14.37 -6.42
C TRP A 276 19.60 15.42 -6.73
N ALA A 277 18.56 15.52 -5.90
CA ALA A 277 17.45 16.43 -6.15
C ALA A 277 17.91 17.89 -6.33
N ASN A 278 17.44 18.53 -7.40
CA ASN A 278 17.66 19.95 -7.66
C ASN A 278 16.98 20.80 -6.58
N GLY A 279 15.81 20.36 -6.09
CA GLY A 279 15.21 20.89 -4.86
C GLY A 279 13.88 20.23 -4.50
N ILE A 280 13.70 19.88 -3.24
CA ILE A 280 12.45 19.31 -2.72
C ILE A 280 11.96 20.11 -1.51
N ASN A 281 10.73 20.62 -1.60
CA ASN A 281 10.01 21.22 -0.48
C ASN A 281 9.15 20.15 0.20
N ILE A 282 9.25 20.03 1.53
CA ILE A 282 8.39 19.23 2.40
C ILE A 282 7.79 20.18 3.44
N VAL A 283 6.60 20.71 3.16
CA VAL A 283 6.06 21.85 3.92
C VAL A 283 4.65 21.59 4.45
N GLY A 284 4.39 21.85 5.73
CA GLY A 284 3.01 21.87 6.24
C GLY A 284 2.27 20.53 6.17
N ASN A 285 2.97 19.40 6.04
CA ASN A 285 2.35 18.08 6.01
C ASN A 285 2.05 17.58 7.44
N TYR A 286 0.98 16.80 7.59
CA TYR A 286 0.59 16.17 8.86
C TYR A 286 0.89 14.68 8.82
N TYR A 287 1.81 14.23 9.66
CA TYR A 287 2.17 12.83 9.83
C TYR A 287 1.47 12.27 11.07
N LYS A 288 0.70 11.21 10.89
CA LYS A 288 0.01 10.50 11.96
C LYS A 288 0.40 9.03 11.92
N PRO A 289 1.34 8.61 12.78
CA PRO A 289 1.61 7.19 13.01
C PRO A 289 0.31 6.45 13.37
N GLY A 290 0.10 5.29 12.77
CA GLY A 290 -1.07 4.44 13.00
C GLY A 290 -0.68 3.08 13.57
N PRO A 291 -1.65 2.14 13.69
CA PRO A 291 -1.41 0.82 14.28
C PRO A 291 -0.31 0.01 13.59
N SER A 292 -0.10 0.20 12.28
CA SER A 292 0.90 -0.51 11.48
C SER A 292 2.28 0.15 11.49
N THR A 293 2.35 1.43 11.89
CA THR A 293 3.60 2.19 11.88
C THR A 293 4.60 1.59 12.86
N LEU A 294 5.79 1.24 12.37
CA LEU A 294 6.88 0.79 13.22
C LEU A 294 7.33 1.92 14.16
N SER A 295 7.59 1.60 15.43
CA SER A 295 8.01 2.57 16.46
C SER A 295 9.21 3.43 16.03
N GLU A 296 10.17 2.84 15.30
CA GLU A 296 11.35 3.56 14.79
C GLU A 296 11.03 4.51 13.61
N VAL A 297 9.95 4.25 12.88
CA VAL A 297 9.51 5.03 11.71
C VAL A 297 8.54 6.14 12.13
N ALA A 298 7.81 5.98 13.24
CA ALA A 298 6.86 6.95 13.77
C ALA A 298 7.38 8.41 13.82
N PRO A 299 8.62 8.72 14.26
CA PRO A 299 9.13 10.09 14.29
C PRO A 299 9.66 10.63 12.94
N VAL A 300 9.65 9.83 11.87
CA VAL A 300 10.36 10.15 10.62
C VAL A 300 9.45 10.94 9.66
N ILE A 301 9.88 12.16 9.32
CA ILE A 301 9.29 12.98 8.25
C ILE A 301 9.81 12.48 6.89
N VAL A 302 11.13 12.35 6.75
CA VAL A 302 11.77 11.96 5.49
C VAL A 302 13.09 11.22 5.73
N SER A 303 13.35 10.19 4.92
CA SER A 303 14.66 9.54 4.80
C SER A 303 15.31 9.95 3.48
N ALA A 304 16.11 11.01 3.51
CA ALA A 304 16.75 11.52 2.31
C ALA A 304 17.83 10.56 1.81
N ASN A 305 17.94 10.42 0.49
CA ASN A 305 18.96 9.62 -0.16
C ASN A 305 20.09 10.51 -0.71
N ARG A 306 21.03 9.95 -1.47
CA ARG A 306 22.29 10.55 -1.97
C ARG A 306 22.17 12.06 -2.33
N GLY A 307 22.56 12.94 -1.41
CA GLY A 307 22.67 14.38 -1.64
C GLY A 307 21.34 15.11 -1.88
N GLY A 308 21.37 16.12 -2.74
CA GLY A 308 20.20 16.94 -3.10
C GLY A 308 19.94 18.14 -2.20
N GLN A 309 19.06 19.04 -2.66
CA GLN A 309 18.65 20.24 -1.94
C GLN A 309 17.25 20.06 -1.34
N TRP A 310 17.08 20.41 -0.06
CA TRP A 310 15.87 20.09 0.69
C TRP A 310 15.42 21.27 1.56
N HIS A 311 14.14 21.59 1.53
CA HIS A 311 13.52 22.47 2.51
C HIS A 311 12.44 21.71 3.28
N VAL A 312 12.63 21.52 4.59
CA VAL A 312 11.70 20.76 5.44
C VAL A 312 11.24 21.65 6.60
N ALA A 313 9.98 22.09 6.58
CA ALA A 313 9.46 23.04 7.56
C ALA A 313 7.94 22.96 7.78
N GLY A 314 7.47 23.34 8.97
CA GLY A 314 6.05 23.45 9.28
C GLY A 314 5.27 22.13 9.31
N ASN A 315 5.94 20.98 9.22
CA ASN A 315 5.32 19.67 9.31
C ASN A 315 5.03 19.33 10.78
N GLN A 316 3.94 18.59 11.01
CA GLN A 316 3.54 18.11 12.32
C GLN A 316 3.59 16.59 12.35
N VAL A 317 4.12 16.02 13.43
CA VAL A 317 4.18 14.57 13.66
C VAL A 317 3.45 14.26 14.95
N GLU A 318 2.29 13.62 14.86
CA GLU A 318 1.46 13.26 16.01
C GLU A 318 2.21 12.31 16.95
N GLY A 319 2.14 12.56 18.26
CA GLY A 319 2.92 11.82 19.26
C GLY A 319 4.39 12.24 19.40
N HIS A 320 4.91 13.10 18.51
CA HIS A 320 6.31 13.53 18.49
C HIS A 320 6.44 15.06 18.50
N PRO A 321 6.19 15.72 19.65
CA PRO A 321 6.19 17.18 19.75
C PRO A 321 7.57 17.80 19.49
N ASP A 322 8.65 17.08 19.74
CA ASP A 322 10.01 17.56 19.52
C ASP A 322 10.40 17.56 18.03
N VAL A 323 9.94 16.58 17.26
CA VAL A 323 10.03 16.58 15.78
C VAL A 323 9.12 17.65 15.18
N THR A 324 7.92 17.82 15.74
CA THR A 324 6.99 18.89 15.32
C THR A 324 7.60 20.28 15.53
N ALA A 325 8.22 20.53 16.69
CA ALA A 325 8.89 21.80 16.98
C ALA A 325 10.16 22.00 16.13
N HIS A 326 10.85 20.91 15.80
CA HIS A 326 12.14 20.94 15.10
C HIS A 326 12.20 19.85 14.02
N ASN A 327 11.61 20.09 12.86
CA ASN A 327 11.48 19.10 11.77
C ASN A 327 12.81 18.46 11.33
N ARG A 328 13.94 19.13 11.53
CA ARG A 328 15.28 18.55 11.30
C ARG A 328 15.52 17.22 12.03
N ARG A 329 14.88 17.03 13.19
CA ARG A 329 14.95 15.77 13.96
C ARG A 329 14.22 14.60 13.30
N GLY A 330 13.26 14.90 12.42
CA GLY A 330 12.53 13.91 11.62
C GLY A 330 13.21 13.55 10.31
N ILE A 331 14.41 14.08 10.04
CA ILE A 331 15.20 13.77 8.84
C ILE A 331 16.19 12.65 9.16
N ARG A 332 16.12 11.54 8.41
CA ARG A 332 17.20 10.55 8.37
C ARG A 332 18.16 10.93 7.24
N TYR A 333 19.44 11.10 7.58
CA TYR A 333 20.46 11.57 6.65
C TYR A 333 21.24 10.40 6.02
N PRO A 334 21.59 10.49 4.72
CA PRO A 334 22.47 9.54 4.08
C PRO A 334 23.93 9.79 4.48
N ILE A 335 24.80 8.83 4.18
CA ILE A 335 26.26 9.05 4.25
C ILE A 335 26.61 10.21 3.30
N GLY A 336 27.30 11.23 3.82
CA GLY A 336 27.63 12.46 3.08
C GLY A 336 26.61 13.61 3.27
N GLY A 337 25.47 13.35 3.91
CA GLY A 337 24.46 14.37 4.22
C GLY A 337 23.67 14.87 3.02
N ILE A 338 22.94 15.97 3.23
CA ILE A 338 22.13 16.69 2.24
C ILE A 338 22.36 18.19 2.35
N ASN A 339 21.94 18.97 1.36
CA ASN A 339 21.94 20.43 1.44
C ASN A 339 20.58 20.95 1.94
N GLU A 340 20.51 21.41 3.18
CA GLU A 340 19.29 21.98 3.75
C GLU A 340 19.15 23.47 3.39
N LEU A 341 18.07 23.81 2.69
CA LEU A 341 17.73 25.16 2.26
C LEU A 341 16.98 25.91 3.37
N ALA A 342 17.40 27.15 3.64
CA ALA A 342 16.75 28.01 4.64
C ALA A 342 15.36 28.53 4.23
N ARG A 343 15.04 28.47 2.93
CA ARG A 343 13.76 28.88 2.33
C ARG A 343 13.32 27.82 1.32
N PRO A 344 12.01 27.70 1.04
CA PRO A 344 11.54 26.77 0.03
C PRO A 344 12.13 27.12 -1.34
N LEU A 345 12.37 26.10 -2.16
CA LEU A 345 12.63 26.27 -3.58
C LEU A 345 11.44 27.04 -4.19
N PRO A 346 11.67 28.11 -4.96
CA PRO A 346 10.58 28.87 -5.56
C PRO A 346 9.92 28.07 -6.67
N PHE A 347 8.60 27.89 -6.56
CA PHE A 347 7.74 27.46 -7.67
C PHE A 347 6.99 28.71 -8.15
N ALA A 348 6.94 28.93 -9.46
CA ALA A 348 6.27 30.11 -10.04
C ALA A 348 4.77 30.13 -9.75
N ASP A 349 4.20 28.94 -9.54
CA ASP A 349 2.79 28.72 -9.28
C ASP A 349 2.57 28.41 -7.80
N GLU A 350 2.10 29.40 -7.06
CA GLU A 350 1.88 29.29 -5.62
C GLU A 350 0.76 28.31 -5.27
N ILE A 351 0.92 27.67 -4.11
CA ILE A 351 -0.06 26.80 -3.46
C ILE A 351 -0.39 27.46 -2.12
N ASP A 352 -1.67 27.60 -1.78
CA ASP A 352 -2.08 28.14 -0.48
C ASP A 352 -1.52 27.26 0.65
N THR A 353 -0.53 27.79 1.37
CA THR A 353 0.20 27.01 2.37
C THR A 353 -0.53 27.07 3.69
N GLN A 354 -0.89 25.90 4.20
CA GLN A 354 -1.63 25.76 5.44
C GLN A 354 -0.68 25.30 6.55
N SER A 355 -1.06 25.59 7.80
CA SER A 355 -0.48 24.84 8.92
C SER A 355 -0.88 23.36 8.81
N ALA A 356 -0.01 22.44 9.19
CA ALA A 356 -0.29 21.00 9.14
C ALA A 356 -1.64 20.59 9.75
N ALA A 357 -2.05 21.19 10.88
CA ALA A 357 -3.36 20.92 11.48
C ALA A 357 -4.56 21.34 10.60
N LYS A 358 -4.46 22.50 9.92
CA LYS A 358 -5.49 22.95 8.96
C LYS A 358 -5.51 22.06 7.72
N ALA A 359 -4.33 21.67 7.23
CA ALA A 359 -4.19 20.72 6.14
C ALA A 359 -4.85 19.39 6.49
N TYR A 360 -4.61 18.85 7.69
CA TYR A 360 -5.26 17.63 8.19
C TYR A 360 -6.80 17.71 8.10
N ASP A 361 -7.37 18.77 8.65
CA ASP A 361 -8.81 19.00 8.64
C ASP A 361 -9.38 19.16 7.22
N ALA A 362 -8.67 19.88 6.35
CA ALA A 362 -9.10 20.09 4.98
C ALA A 362 -9.04 18.80 4.16
N VAL A 363 -7.93 18.07 4.22
CA VAL A 363 -7.69 16.82 3.50
C VAL A 363 -8.70 15.75 3.90
N LEU A 364 -8.93 15.55 5.20
CA LEU A 364 -9.92 14.55 5.64
C LEU A 364 -11.37 14.89 5.24
N ARG A 365 -11.67 16.15 4.92
CA ARG A 365 -12.98 16.52 4.37
C ARG A 365 -13.02 16.34 2.86
N GLY A 366 -12.01 16.85 2.15
CA GLY A 366 -12.05 17.05 0.71
C GLY A 366 -11.43 15.94 -0.13
N ALA A 367 -10.42 15.22 0.35
CA ALA A 367 -9.62 14.38 -0.53
C ALA A 367 -10.36 13.14 -1.07
N GLY A 368 -10.01 12.71 -2.29
CA GLY A 368 -10.52 11.53 -2.99
C GLY A 368 -11.70 11.84 -3.91
N ALA A 369 -12.20 10.79 -4.57
CA ALA A 369 -13.39 10.86 -5.42
C ALA A 369 -14.65 11.06 -4.54
N ILE A 370 -14.93 12.31 -4.19
CA ILE A 370 -16.10 12.70 -3.39
C ILE A 370 -17.34 12.99 -4.24
N LEU A 371 -17.17 13.09 -5.56
CA LEU A 371 -18.26 13.22 -6.53
C LEU A 371 -18.39 11.96 -7.39
N PRO A 372 -19.61 11.58 -7.77
CA PRO A 372 -20.89 12.12 -7.31
C PRO A 372 -21.17 11.89 -5.82
N ARG A 373 -20.50 10.88 -5.24
CA ARG A 373 -20.49 10.59 -3.81
C ARG A 373 -19.11 10.04 -3.41
N ARG A 374 -18.71 10.19 -2.15
CA ARG A 374 -17.62 9.41 -1.55
C ARG A 374 -18.13 7.99 -1.26
N ASP A 375 -17.43 6.96 -1.71
CA ASP A 375 -17.87 5.59 -1.48
C ASP A 375 -17.45 5.02 -0.12
N ALA A 376 -17.91 3.80 0.17
CA ALA A 376 -17.71 3.14 1.45
C ALA A 376 -16.24 2.87 1.81
N ALA A 377 -15.38 2.65 0.83
CA ALA A 377 -13.96 2.37 1.08
C ALA A 377 -13.20 3.66 1.41
N ASP A 378 -13.40 4.72 0.63
CA ASP A 378 -12.77 6.01 0.91
C ASP A 378 -13.29 6.62 2.23
N ALA A 379 -14.58 6.45 2.53
CA ALA A 379 -15.16 6.86 3.80
C ALA A 379 -14.53 6.12 4.99
N ARG A 380 -14.24 4.82 4.85
CA ARG A 380 -13.50 4.06 5.86
C ARG A 380 -12.10 4.60 6.06
N ILE A 381 -11.33 4.82 4.98
CA ILE A 381 -9.95 5.29 5.05
C ILE A 381 -9.87 6.66 5.75
N VAL A 382 -10.79 7.58 5.42
CA VAL A 382 -10.90 8.88 6.12
C VAL A 382 -11.24 8.70 7.59
N ASN A 383 -12.16 7.80 7.92
CA ASN A 383 -12.52 7.49 9.32
C ASN A 383 -11.36 6.82 10.07
N ASP A 384 -10.60 5.93 9.43
CA ASP A 384 -9.42 5.31 10.00
C ASP A 384 -8.36 6.38 10.35
N ALA A 385 -8.08 7.30 9.41
CA ALA A 385 -7.19 8.44 9.65
C ALA A 385 -7.68 9.38 10.75
N ARG A 386 -9.00 9.58 10.87
CA ARG A 386 -9.61 10.39 11.93
C ARG A 386 -9.42 9.75 13.30
N HIS A 387 -9.66 8.44 13.42
CA HIS A 387 -9.72 7.75 14.71
C HIS A 387 -8.42 7.04 15.11
N GLY A 388 -7.41 6.99 14.23
CA GLY A 388 -6.18 6.24 14.52
C GLY A 388 -6.38 4.73 14.48
N THR A 389 -7.28 4.25 13.61
CA THR A 389 -7.64 2.84 13.43
C THR A 389 -7.21 2.30 12.06
N GLY A 390 -7.46 1.03 11.76
CA GLY A 390 -7.05 0.41 10.50
C GLY A 390 -5.69 -0.27 10.59
N ARG A 391 -5.24 -0.79 9.45
CA ARG A 391 -3.93 -1.46 9.31
C ARG A 391 -3.54 -1.58 7.84
N LEU A 392 -2.28 -1.93 7.58
CA LEU A 392 -1.89 -2.48 6.29
C LEU A 392 -2.64 -3.78 6.03
N ILE A 393 -3.14 -3.91 4.80
CA ILE A 393 -3.94 -5.05 4.37
C ILE A 393 -3.19 -5.84 3.30
N ASN A 394 -3.47 -7.14 3.23
CA ASN A 394 -2.85 -8.02 2.22
C ASN A 394 -3.74 -8.23 0.99
N SER A 395 -5.03 -7.90 1.11
CA SER A 395 -6.04 -8.03 0.06
C SER A 395 -7.18 -7.07 0.35
N GLN A 396 -7.82 -6.52 -0.68
CA GLN A 396 -9.07 -5.76 -0.54
C GLN A 396 -10.16 -6.58 0.19
N LYS A 397 -10.06 -7.90 0.20
CA LYS A 397 -11.00 -8.77 0.92
C LYS A 397 -10.96 -8.54 2.42
N GLU A 398 -9.82 -8.14 3.00
CA GLU A 398 -9.71 -7.91 4.44
C GLU A 398 -10.62 -6.74 4.92
N VAL A 399 -11.00 -5.86 3.99
CA VAL A 399 -11.82 -4.66 4.22
C VAL A 399 -13.19 -4.71 3.55
N GLY A 400 -13.72 -5.90 3.23
CA GLY A 400 -15.06 -6.04 2.64
C GLY A 400 -15.12 -6.07 1.11
N GLY A 401 -13.97 -5.98 0.43
CA GLY A 401 -13.88 -6.04 -1.03
C GLY A 401 -14.30 -4.73 -1.73
N PHE A 402 -14.53 -4.83 -3.04
CA PHE A 402 -14.90 -3.69 -3.87
C PHE A 402 -16.32 -3.17 -3.53
N PRO A 403 -16.49 -1.87 -3.23
CA PRO A 403 -17.79 -1.25 -3.08
C PRO A 403 -18.64 -1.43 -4.33
N VAL A 404 -19.93 -1.69 -4.12
CA VAL A 404 -20.91 -1.65 -5.21
C VAL A 404 -21.25 -0.19 -5.49
N LEU A 405 -20.92 0.29 -6.69
CA LEU A 405 -21.32 1.61 -7.16
C LEU A 405 -22.71 1.51 -7.81
N THR A 406 -23.73 1.94 -7.08
CA THR A 406 -25.12 1.86 -7.54
C THR A 406 -25.37 2.87 -8.65
N SER A 407 -25.89 2.41 -9.79
CA SER A 407 -26.18 3.28 -10.93
C SER A 407 -27.55 3.94 -10.84
N THR A 408 -27.63 5.18 -11.33
CA THR A 408 -28.89 5.90 -11.55
C THR A 408 -28.98 6.33 -13.01
N GLN A 409 -30.15 6.77 -13.44
CA GLN A 409 -30.30 7.35 -14.77
C GLN A 409 -29.46 8.63 -14.88
N ALA A 410 -28.70 8.76 -15.97
CA ALA A 410 -28.01 10.01 -16.30
C ALA A 410 -29.03 11.11 -16.61
N ALA A 411 -28.68 12.36 -16.34
CA ALA A 411 -29.52 13.49 -16.72
C ALA A 411 -29.67 13.54 -18.26
N ALA A 412 -30.85 13.95 -18.72
CA ALA A 412 -31.11 14.17 -20.13
C ALA A 412 -30.21 15.30 -20.66
N ASP A 413 -29.65 15.06 -21.83
CA ASP A 413 -28.85 15.96 -22.65
C ASP A 413 -29.28 15.64 -24.08
N SER A 414 -30.01 16.56 -24.70
CA SER A 414 -30.75 16.32 -25.94
C SER A 414 -29.90 16.50 -27.19
N ASP A 415 -28.80 17.25 -27.12
CA ASP A 415 -27.88 17.49 -28.23
C ASP A 415 -26.49 16.85 -28.06
N HIS A 416 -26.27 16.18 -26.93
CA HIS A 416 -25.08 15.41 -26.57
C HIS A 416 -23.82 16.26 -26.43
N ASP A 417 -23.96 17.49 -25.94
CA ASP A 417 -22.86 18.43 -25.75
C ASP A 417 -22.17 18.33 -24.37
N GLY A 418 -22.63 17.39 -23.52
CA GLY A 418 -22.08 17.13 -22.19
C GLY A 418 -22.72 17.94 -21.08
N ILE A 419 -23.66 18.84 -21.38
CA ILE A 419 -24.42 19.64 -20.44
C ILE A 419 -25.86 19.11 -20.36
N PRO A 420 -26.41 18.89 -19.16
CA PRO A 420 -27.82 18.52 -19.05
C PRO A 420 -28.78 19.65 -19.45
N ASP A 421 -29.89 19.28 -20.12
CA ASP A 421 -30.94 20.21 -20.56
C ASP A 421 -31.41 21.19 -19.47
N TRP A 422 -31.44 20.74 -18.22
CA TRP A 422 -31.90 21.55 -17.09
C TRP A 422 -30.91 22.66 -16.75
N TRP A 423 -29.61 22.40 -16.89
CA TRP A 423 -28.55 23.35 -16.59
C TRP A 423 -28.47 24.40 -17.69
N GLU A 424 -28.60 23.97 -18.93
CA GLU A 424 -28.65 24.87 -20.08
C GLU A 424 -29.80 25.89 -19.98
N LYS A 425 -31.02 25.40 -19.74
CA LYS A 425 -32.19 26.27 -19.53
C LYS A 425 -31.99 27.25 -18.37
N ALA A 426 -31.35 26.79 -17.30
CA ALA A 426 -31.06 27.64 -16.14
C ALA A 426 -30.00 28.73 -16.42
N ASN A 427 -29.14 28.52 -17.44
CA ASN A 427 -28.07 29.44 -17.82
C ASN A 427 -28.32 30.16 -19.16
N GLY A 428 -29.51 30.04 -19.73
CA GLY A 428 -29.92 30.74 -20.96
C GLY A 428 -29.35 30.15 -22.25
N LEU A 429 -29.00 28.87 -22.24
CA LEU A 429 -28.54 28.06 -23.36
C LEU A 429 -29.72 27.32 -24.03
N ASP A 430 -29.52 26.80 -25.24
CA ASP A 430 -30.54 26.05 -25.99
C ASP A 430 -30.20 24.56 -26.00
N PRO A 431 -30.99 23.71 -25.32
CA PRO A 431 -30.77 22.25 -25.24
C PRO A 431 -30.77 21.46 -26.56
N ASN A 432 -30.81 22.14 -27.69
CA ASN A 432 -30.74 21.54 -29.02
C ASN A 432 -29.60 22.16 -29.87
N ASP A 433 -28.77 23.04 -29.30
CA ASP A 433 -27.62 23.71 -29.93
C ASP A 433 -26.29 23.20 -29.34
N PRO A 434 -25.70 22.12 -29.89
CA PRO A 434 -24.50 21.51 -29.31
C PRO A 434 -23.24 22.39 -29.43
N SER A 435 -23.35 23.54 -30.10
CA SER A 435 -22.25 24.51 -30.18
C SER A 435 -22.12 25.36 -28.93
N ASP A 436 -23.14 25.38 -28.06
CA ASP A 436 -23.20 26.32 -26.96
C ASP A 436 -22.39 25.91 -25.74
N ALA A 437 -22.19 24.60 -25.51
CA ALA A 437 -21.20 24.06 -24.57
C ALA A 437 -19.81 24.69 -24.73
N GLN A 438 -19.40 24.98 -25.97
CA GLN A 438 -18.07 25.50 -26.28
C GLN A 438 -18.00 27.03 -26.32
N LYS A 439 -19.13 27.74 -26.15
CA LYS A 439 -19.13 29.21 -26.06
C LYS A 439 -18.39 29.64 -24.79
N ILE A 440 -17.55 30.66 -24.91
CA ILE A 440 -16.80 31.23 -23.79
C ILE A 440 -17.71 32.14 -22.96
N ALA A 441 -17.88 31.80 -21.69
CA ALA A 441 -18.61 32.60 -20.72
C ALA A 441 -17.78 33.81 -20.25
N PRO A 442 -18.39 34.80 -19.55
CA PRO A 442 -17.69 36.01 -19.12
C PRO A 442 -16.47 35.79 -18.21
N ASN A 443 -16.39 34.64 -17.54
CA ASN A 443 -15.27 34.26 -16.68
C ASN A 443 -14.10 33.58 -17.44
N GLY A 444 -14.21 33.44 -18.76
CA GLY A 444 -13.18 32.87 -19.63
C GLY A 444 -13.26 31.35 -19.85
N TYR A 445 -14.05 30.63 -19.06
CA TYR A 445 -14.29 29.20 -19.23
C TYR A 445 -15.40 28.94 -20.26
N THR A 446 -15.41 27.75 -20.89
CA THR A 446 -16.57 27.33 -21.69
C THR A 446 -17.80 27.09 -20.81
N TYR A 447 -19.01 27.10 -21.38
CA TYR A 447 -20.20 26.72 -20.62
C TYR A 447 -20.15 25.28 -20.11
N LEU A 448 -19.55 24.36 -20.87
CA LEU A 448 -19.31 22.98 -20.41
C LEU A 448 -18.43 22.97 -19.16
N GLU A 449 -17.33 23.73 -19.15
CA GLU A 449 -16.47 23.84 -17.97
C GLU A 449 -17.20 24.47 -16.77
N ASN A 450 -18.05 25.46 -17.01
CA ASN A 450 -18.88 26.05 -15.94
C ASN A 450 -19.88 25.04 -15.38
N TYR A 451 -20.48 24.21 -16.22
CA TYR A 451 -21.31 23.09 -15.76
C TYR A 451 -20.49 22.14 -14.90
N LEU A 452 -19.34 21.65 -15.40
CA LEU A 452 -18.46 20.73 -14.67
C LEU A 452 -18.03 21.27 -13.30
N ASN A 453 -17.77 22.57 -13.21
CA ASN A 453 -17.36 23.26 -11.98
C ASN A 453 -18.53 23.61 -11.05
N SER A 454 -19.77 23.56 -11.54
CA SER A 454 -20.98 23.77 -10.73
C SER A 454 -21.42 22.51 -9.98
N ILE A 455 -20.90 21.32 -10.36
CA ILE A 455 -21.17 20.07 -9.68
C ILE A 455 -20.42 20.07 -8.35
N VAL A 456 -21.16 20.15 -7.25
CA VAL A 456 -20.63 20.18 -5.88
C VAL A 456 -21.16 19.00 -5.06
N PRO A 457 -20.40 18.52 -4.06
CA PRO A 457 -20.82 17.38 -3.25
C PRO A 457 -22.14 17.63 -2.51
N ASP A 458 -22.95 16.57 -2.37
CA ASP A 458 -24.11 16.57 -1.49
C ASP A 458 -23.67 16.96 -0.06
N PRO A 459 -24.34 17.92 0.61
CA PRO A 459 -24.01 18.28 1.98
C PRO A 459 -24.18 17.12 2.97
N VAL A 460 -24.93 16.06 2.66
CA VAL A 460 -25.04 14.86 3.51
C VAL A 460 -23.75 14.03 3.42
N GLY A 461 -23.04 13.88 4.54
CA GLY A 461 -21.83 13.07 4.61
C GLY A 461 -22.12 11.56 4.72
N ASN A 462 -21.07 10.76 4.78
CA ASN A 462 -21.21 9.32 4.94
C ASN A 462 -21.63 8.92 6.37
N PRO A 463 -22.45 7.87 6.56
CA PRO A 463 -22.84 7.39 7.89
C PRO A 463 -21.63 6.91 8.70
N ALA A 464 -21.74 6.87 10.02
CA ALA A 464 -20.77 6.21 10.90
C ALA A 464 -21.13 4.73 11.07
N VAL A 465 -20.12 3.85 11.14
CA VAL A 465 -20.29 2.43 11.48
C VAL A 465 -19.04 1.86 12.13
N GLY A 466 -19.22 0.98 13.13
CA GLY A 466 -18.13 0.24 13.76
C GLY A 466 -18.63 -1.08 14.35
N ILE A 467 -17.86 -2.15 14.16
CA ILE A 467 -18.14 -3.43 14.82
C ILE A 467 -17.86 -3.29 16.33
N THR A 468 -18.84 -3.66 17.15
CA THR A 468 -18.75 -3.63 18.62
C THR A 468 -18.50 -5.03 19.20
N GLY A 469 -18.84 -6.08 18.44
CA GLY A 469 -18.61 -7.49 18.77
C GLY A 469 -18.52 -8.33 17.48
N PRO A 470 -17.60 -9.30 17.37
CA PRO A 470 -16.58 -9.68 18.36
C PRO A 470 -15.52 -8.58 18.57
N LYS A 471 -14.71 -8.70 19.63
CA LYS A 471 -13.57 -7.80 19.87
C LYS A 471 -12.40 -8.13 18.93
N TYR A 472 -11.52 -7.15 18.73
CA TYR A 472 -10.28 -7.31 17.97
C TYR A 472 -9.49 -8.53 18.46
N ASN A 473 -9.16 -9.44 17.56
CA ASN A 473 -8.47 -10.72 17.82
C ASN A 473 -9.17 -11.65 18.82
N GLN A 474 -10.49 -11.55 18.97
CA GLN A 474 -11.24 -12.48 19.81
C GLN A 474 -11.09 -13.91 19.28
N THR A 475 -10.84 -14.85 20.20
CA THR A 475 -10.85 -16.28 19.89
C THR A 475 -12.21 -16.89 20.19
N VAL A 476 -12.70 -17.71 19.26
CA VAL A 476 -13.93 -18.50 19.41
C VAL A 476 -13.56 -19.96 19.28
N THR A 477 -13.91 -20.76 20.29
CA THR A 477 -13.57 -22.20 20.29
C THR A 477 -14.82 -23.05 20.11
N ALA A 478 -14.72 -24.09 19.28
CA ALA A 478 -15.81 -25.02 19.04
C ALA A 478 -15.27 -26.44 18.78
N ARG A 479 -16.03 -27.47 19.17
CA ARG A 479 -15.65 -28.87 18.90
C ARG A 479 -15.77 -29.25 17.42
N THR A 480 -16.78 -28.72 16.74
CA THR A 480 -17.05 -28.95 15.32
C THR A 480 -17.02 -27.63 14.55
N THR A 481 -18.12 -26.88 14.53
CA THR A 481 -18.26 -25.57 13.89
C THR A 481 -18.68 -24.53 14.92
N ALA A 482 -18.25 -23.29 14.71
CA ALA A 482 -18.60 -22.18 15.60
C ALA A 482 -19.84 -21.43 15.11
N THR A 483 -20.49 -20.73 16.03
CA THR A 483 -21.39 -19.62 15.71
C THR A 483 -20.79 -18.34 16.27
N VAL A 484 -20.61 -17.33 15.41
CA VAL A 484 -20.09 -16.02 15.79
C VAL A 484 -21.23 -15.01 15.69
N THR A 485 -21.48 -14.27 16.77
CA THR A 485 -22.43 -13.14 16.74
C THR A 485 -21.64 -11.89 16.39
N ILE A 486 -22.10 -11.17 15.36
CA ILE A 486 -21.50 -9.93 14.91
C ILE A 486 -22.48 -8.80 15.21
N GLU A 487 -22.00 -7.75 15.87
CA GLU A 487 -22.77 -6.59 16.32
C GLU A 487 -22.04 -5.32 15.86
N ALA A 488 -22.81 -4.31 15.46
CA ALA A 488 -22.27 -3.03 15.05
C ALA A 488 -23.12 -1.87 15.58
N ASP A 489 -22.45 -0.77 15.89
CA ASP A 489 -23.08 0.53 16.06
C ASP A 489 -23.00 1.27 14.74
N ALA A 490 -24.11 1.89 14.33
CA ALA A 490 -24.19 2.69 13.12
C ALA A 490 -25.08 3.91 13.36
N ALA A 491 -24.71 5.04 12.76
CA ALA A 491 -25.48 6.29 12.83
C ALA A 491 -25.44 7.01 11.48
N PRO A 492 -26.56 7.62 11.04
CA PRO A 492 -26.57 8.45 9.85
C PRO A 492 -25.81 9.77 10.10
N ASP A 493 -25.27 10.37 9.03
CA ASP A 493 -24.72 11.73 9.12
C ASP A 493 -25.84 12.79 9.01
N LYS A 494 -25.63 13.95 9.64
CA LYS A 494 -26.47 15.17 9.53
C LYS A 494 -27.99 14.95 9.52
N GLY A 495 -28.49 13.99 10.32
CA GLY A 495 -29.93 13.71 10.44
C GLY A 495 -30.53 12.90 9.29
N GLY A 496 -29.71 12.27 8.44
CA GLY A 496 -30.15 11.28 7.46
C GLY A 496 -30.79 10.04 8.11
N GLU A 497 -31.20 9.08 7.28
CA GLU A 497 -31.81 7.83 7.74
C GLU A 497 -31.03 6.62 7.21
N LEU A 498 -30.65 5.71 8.10
CA LEU A 498 -30.01 4.45 7.71
C LEU A 498 -31.02 3.54 6.99
N ALA A 499 -30.59 2.94 5.89
CA ALA A 499 -31.33 1.91 5.16
C ALA A 499 -30.91 0.51 5.63
N THR A 500 -29.60 0.24 5.66
CA THR A 500 -29.05 -1.08 5.98
C THR A 500 -27.74 -1.01 6.74
N VAL A 501 -27.47 -2.06 7.53
CA VAL A 501 -26.13 -2.43 8.01
C VAL A 501 -25.85 -3.86 7.56
N GLU A 502 -24.92 -4.01 6.63
CA GLU A 502 -24.47 -5.29 6.08
C GLU A 502 -23.21 -5.76 6.82
N PHE A 503 -23.06 -7.06 7.04
CA PHE A 503 -21.92 -7.65 7.74
C PHE A 503 -21.16 -8.62 6.84
N PHE A 504 -19.84 -8.53 6.80
CA PHE A 504 -18.98 -9.32 5.91
C PHE A 504 -17.93 -10.10 6.69
N ALA A 505 -17.53 -11.25 6.16
CA ALA A 505 -16.30 -11.95 6.51
C ALA A 505 -15.45 -12.06 5.24
N GLY A 506 -14.32 -11.37 5.20
CA GLY A 506 -13.66 -11.11 3.92
C GLY A 506 -14.56 -10.22 3.04
N ASP A 507 -14.72 -10.60 1.78
CA ASP A 507 -15.68 -10.01 0.82
C ASP A 507 -17.04 -10.73 0.78
N GLN A 508 -17.25 -11.75 1.62
CA GLN A 508 -18.50 -12.51 1.67
C GLN A 508 -19.53 -11.84 2.59
N LEU A 509 -20.70 -11.51 2.05
CA LEU A 509 -21.85 -11.06 2.84
C LEU A 509 -22.36 -12.19 3.75
N ILE A 510 -22.40 -11.92 5.05
CA ILE A 510 -22.90 -12.83 6.10
C ILE A 510 -24.38 -12.58 6.37
N GLY A 511 -24.79 -11.32 6.38
CA GLY A 511 -26.19 -10.94 6.59
C GLY A 511 -26.38 -9.43 6.68
N THR A 512 -27.64 -9.02 6.73
CA THR A 512 -28.05 -7.61 6.72
C THR A 512 -29.03 -7.35 7.86
N ALA A 513 -28.86 -6.23 8.55
CA ALA A 513 -29.80 -5.71 9.54
C ALA A 513 -30.37 -4.37 9.07
N THR A 514 -31.68 -4.18 9.20
CA THR A 514 -32.40 -2.96 8.77
C THR A 514 -32.88 -2.10 9.94
N ARG A 515 -32.63 -2.53 11.18
CA ARG A 515 -33.01 -1.81 12.41
C ARG A 515 -32.05 -2.14 13.56
N ALA A 516 -31.87 -1.20 14.47
CA ALA A 516 -31.13 -1.43 15.71
C ALA A 516 -31.87 -2.40 16.66
N PRO A 517 -31.16 -3.20 17.48
CA PRO A 517 -29.69 -3.38 17.46
C PRO A 517 -29.24 -4.11 16.19
N TYR A 518 -28.21 -3.58 15.52
CA TYR A 518 -27.69 -4.17 14.29
C TYR A 518 -26.82 -5.37 14.63
N ARG A 519 -27.32 -6.57 14.32
CA ARG A 519 -26.61 -7.81 14.62
C ARG A 519 -26.97 -8.95 13.67
N VAL A 520 -26.03 -9.87 13.47
CA VAL A 520 -26.22 -11.12 12.72
C VAL A 520 -25.57 -12.31 13.44
N GLN A 521 -26.07 -13.52 13.16
CA GLN A 521 -25.44 -14.77 13.62
C GLN A 521 -24.81 -15.48 12.43
N TRP A 522 -23.49 -15.53 12.41
CA TRP A 522 -22.74 -16.32 11.44
C TRP A 522 -22.59 -17.75 11.94
N ARG A 523 -23.27 -18.69 11.29
CA ARG A 523 -23.34 -20.10 11.70
C ARG A 523 -22.41 -20.98 10.87
N ASN A 524 -22.07 -22.14 11.41
CA ASN A 524 -21.24 -23.15 10.76
C ASN A 524 -19.86 -22.62 10.34
N VAL A 525 -19.29 -21.72 11.14
CA VAL A 525 -17.99 -21.11 10.84
C VAL A 525 -16.91 -22.17 11.03
N ALA A 526 -16.09 -22.34 9.99
CA ALA A 526 -14.98 -23.28 9.99
C ALA A 526 -13.81 -22.78 10.85
N ASP A 527 -12.86 -23.67 11.13
CA ASP A 527 -11.59 -23.30 11.74
C ASP A 527 -10.82 -22.35 10.80
N GLY A 528 -10.40 -21.20 11.31
CA GLY A 528 -9.73 -20.18 10.49
C GLY A 528 -9.59 -18.84 11.18
N SER A 529 -8.89 -17.91 10.52
CA SER A 529 -8.86 -16.49 10.88
C SER A 529 -9.66 -15.72 9.84
N TYR A 530 -10.50 -14.80 10.29
CA TYR A 530 -11.41 -14.05 9.43
C TYR A 530 -11.35 -12.56 9.73
N TRP A 531 -11.47 -11.74 8.69
CA TRP A 531 -11.59 -10.29 8.81
C TRP A 531 -13.05 -9.90 8.71
N LEU A 532 -13.61 -9.40 9.81
CA LEU A 532 -15.00 -8.96 9.84
C LEU A 532 -15.10 -7.47 9.57
N THR A 533 -16.07 -7.07 8.78
CA THR A 533 -16.41 -5.66 8.58
C THR A 533 -17.93 -5.48 8.54
N ALA A 534 -18.38 -4.25 8.80
CA ALA A 534 -19.77 -3.85 8.62
C ALA A 534 -19.85 -2.68 7.62
N ARG A 535 -20.92 -2.62 6.82
CA ARG A 535 -21.21 -1.51 5.92
C ARG A 535 -22.54 -0.90 6.27
N ALA A 536 -22.55 0.37 6.67
CA ALA A 536 -23.78 1.13 6.84
C ALA A 536 -24.07 1.91 5.57
N THR A 537 -25.31 1.84 5.08
CA THR A 537 -25.79 2.57 3.91
C THR A 537 -27.04 3.36 4.31
N ASP A 538 -27.07 4.64 3.97
CA ASP A 538 -28.23 5.50 4.18
C ASP A 538 -29.25 5.40 3.02
N ARG A 539 -30.41 6.05 3.16
CA ARG A 539 -31.45 6.06 2.12
C ARG A 539 -31.09 6.89 0.88
N ASN A 540 -30.04 7.69 0.94
CA ASN A 540 -29.51 8.44 -0.21
C ASN A 540 -28.48 7.62 -0.99
N GLY A 541 -28.15 6.41 -0.52
CA GLY A 541 -27.15 5.53 -1.12
C GLY A 541 -25.71 5.83 -0.70
N THR A 542 -25.50 6.75 0.24
CA THR A 542 -24.19 7.03 0.81
C THR A 542 -23.84 5.93 1.82
N ALA A 543 -22.61 5.43 1.78
CA ALA A 543 -22.20 4.30 2.60
C ALA A 543 -20.82 4.47 3.22
N THR A 544 -20.58 3.75 4.32
CA THR A 544 -19.28 3.64 5.00
C THR A 544 -19.02 2.18 5.35
N GLN A 545 -17.80 1.71 5.06
CA GLN A 545 -17.29 0.45 5.58
C GLN A 545 -16.62 0.70 6.94
N SER A 546 -16.78 -0.19 7.91
CA SER A 546 -16.06 -0.12 9.18
C SER A 546 -14.60 -0.56 9.01
N THR A 547 -13.73 -0.11 9.92
CA THR A 547 -12.43 -0.76 10.17
C THR A 547 -12.61 -2.28 10.32
N GLN A 548 -11.65 -3.06 9.81
CA GLN A 548 -11.67 -4.52 9.94
C GLN A 548 -11.43 -5.00 11.38
N VAL A 549 -12.15 -6.03 11.78
CA VAL A 549 -12.00 -6.72 13.07
C VAL A 549 -11.59 -8.18 12.82
N PRO A 550 -10.31 -8.54 13.01
CA PRO A 550 -9.88 -9.93 12.98
C PRO A 550 -10.55 -10.76 14.09
N VAL A 551 -10.97 -11.96 13.75
CA VAL A 551 -11.49 -12.98 14.68
C VAL A 551 -10.87 -14.35 14.35
N HIS A 552 -10.62 -15.17 15.36
CA HIS A 552 -9.99 -16.48 15.19
C HIS A 552 -10.90 -17.60 15.69
N VAL A 553 -11.36 -18.45 14.79
CA VAL A 553 -12.12 -19.66 15.11
C VAL A 553 -11.17 -20.84 15.23
N ASN A 554 -11.13 -21.46 16.40
CA ASN A 554 -10.21 -22.54 16.74
C ASN A 554 -10.98 -23.81 17.08
N ARG A 555 -10.74 -24.87 16.32
CA ARG A 555 -11.33 -26.19 16.56
C ARG A 555 -10.72 -26.88 17.77
N GLN A 556 -11.55 -27.53 18.57
CA GLN A 556 -11.15 -28.35 19.72
C GLN A 556 -11.25 -29.85 19.39
N SER A 557 -10.38 -30.36 18.51
CA SER A 557 -10.25 -31.82 18.29
C SER A 557 -9.30 -32.50 19.29
N GLY A 558 -8.71 -31.72 20.21
CA GLY A 558 -7.67 -32.19 21.11
C GLY A 558 -6.36 -32.48 20.37
N THR A 559 -5.34 -32.89 21.12
CA THR A 559 -4.03 -33.25 20.56
C THR A 559 -3.54 -34.58 21.16
N PRO A 560 -4.15 -35.74 20.83
CA PRO A 560 -3.81 -37.01 21.46
C PRO A 560 -2.30 -37.31 21.50
N GLY A 561 -1.81 -37.60 22.71
CA GLY A 561 -0.39 -37.83 22.98
C GLY A 561 0.47 -36.56 23.01
N TRP A 562 -0.05 -35.37 22.70
CA TRP A 562 0.65 -34.08 22.80
C TRP A 562 -0.05 -33.16 23.81
N THR A 563 0.70 -32.20 24.35
CA THR A 563 0.18 -31.09 25.16
C THR A 563 0.18 -29.82 24.30
N SER A 564 -0.93 -29.09 24.28
CA SER A 564 -1.04 -27.79 23.60
C SER A 564 -1.13 -26.68 24.63
N ALA A 565 -0.13 -25.81 24.68
CA ALA A 565 -0.09 -24.69 25.61
C ALA A 565 0.79 -23.56 25.09
N SER A 566 0.53 -22.34 25.57
CA SER A 566 1.40 -21.21 25.29
C SER A 566 2.65 -21.27 26.16
N VAL A 567 3.78 -20.87 25.57
CA VAL A 567 4.99 -20.51 26.30
C VAL A 567 4.98 -18.99 26.47
N GLY A 568 5.14 -18.53 27.71
CA GLY A 568 5.02 -17.11 28.04
C GLY A 568 3.56 -16.64 28.03
N ARG A 569 3.36 -15.37 27.66
CA ARG A 569 2.06 -14.70 27.60
C ARG A 569 1.88 -14.07 26.21
N PRO A 570 1.63 -14.88 25.16
CA PRO A 570 1.35 -14.33 23.84
C PRO A 570 0.10 -13.42 23.90
N PRO A 571 0.04 -12.31 23.13
CA PRO A 571 -1.06 -11.35 23.20
C PRO A 571 -2.44 -11.98 22.92
N VAL A 572 -2.49 -12.95 22.02
CA VAL A 572 -3.65 -13.79 21.72
C VAL A 572 -3.28 -15.24 22.01
N PRO A 573 -3.99 -15.93 22.92
CA PRO A 573 -3.74 -17.34 23.21
C PRO A 573 -3.85 -18.19 21.95
N GLY A 574 -2.87 -19.07 21.74
CA GLY A 574 -2.86 -19.98 20.62
C GLY A 574 -3.72 -21.23 20.81
N SER A 575 -3.74 -22.10 19.81
CA SER A 575 -4.45 -23.37 19.83
C SER A 575 -3.69 -24.46 19.09
N GLY A 576 -3.91 -25.71 19.49
CA GLY A 576 -3.46 -26.90 18.75
C GLY A 576 -4.60 -27.89 18.60
N SER A 577 -4.73 -28.47 17.41
CA SER A 577 -5.75 -29.47 17.09
C SER A 577 -5.19 -30.53 16.15
N LEU A 578 -5.34 -31.81 16.49
CA LEU A 578 -4.96 -32.94 15.65
C LEU A 578 -6.24 -33.59 15.08
N ASP A 579 -6.41 -33.60 13.76
CA ASP A 579 -7.54 -34.21 13.06
C ASP A 579 -7.07 -34.92 11.79
N GLY A 580 -7.51 -36.15 11.55
CA GLY A 580 -7.09 -36.92 10.37
C GLY A 580 -5.57 -37.08 10.17
N GLY A 581 -4.77 -36.99 11.24
CA GLY A 581 -3.30 -37.02 11.17
C GLY A 581 -2.63 -35.68 10.82
N ILE A 582 -3.42 -34.60 10.69
CA ILE A 582 -2.95 -33.24 10.46
C ILE A 582 -3.02 -32.47 11.79
N LEU A 583 -1.87 -32.00 12.27
CA LEU A 583 -1.76 -31.11 13.40
C LEU A 583 -1.84 -29.66 12.89
N THR A 584 -2.93 -28.97 13.20
CA THR A 584 -3.03 -27.52 13.07
C THR A 584 -2.55 -26.87 14.36
N ILE A 585 -1.59 -25.96 14.25
CA ILE A 585 -1.13 -25.12 15.35
C ILE A 585 -1.34 -23.65 14.99
N LYS A 586 -1.81 -22.86 15.94
CA LYS A 586 -2.01 -21.42 15.78
C LYS A 586 -1.48 -20.65 16.98
N GLY A 587 -1.01 -19.44 16.76
CA GLY A 587 -0.43 -18.63 17.83
C GLY A 587 -0.10 -17.21 17.40
N SER A 588 0.01 -16.33 18.39
CA SER A 588 0.52 -14.97 18.23
C SER A 588 1.84 -14.81 18.97
N GLY A 589 2.40 -13.60 18.91
CA GLY A 589 3.62 -13.24 19.62
C GLY A 589 4.86 -13.47 18.77
N ARG A 590 5.96 -13.83 19.42
CA ARG A 590 7.29 -13.95 18.80
C ARG A 590 8.14 -14.99 19.55
N ILE A 591 8.72 -15.92 18.80
CA ILE A 591 9.70 -16.90 19.29
C ILE A 591 11.07 -16.24 19.51
N LEU A 592 11.43 -15.28 18.64
CA LEU A 592 12.68 -14.51 18.68
C LEU A 592 12.78 -13.62 19.94
N GLY A 593 13.86 -13.80 20.72
CA GLY A 593 14.18 -12.99 21.90
C GLY A 593 14.49 -13.82 23.15
N ARG A 594 14.84 -13.17 24.27
CA ARG A 594 15.16 -13.85 25.55
C ARG A 594 13.93 -14.28 26.36
N SER A 595 12.74 -13.78 26.03
CA SER A 595 11.47 -14.19 26.63
C SER A 595 10.52 -14.50 25.50
N SER A 596 10.52 -15.76 25.05
CA SER A 596 9.68 -16.20 23.94
C SER A 596 8.21 -16.21 24.35
N ASN A 597 7.35 -15.63 23.53
CA ASN A 597 5.90 -15.60 23.74
C ASN A 597 5.23 -16.18 22.50
N PHE A 598 4.82 -17.45 22.55
CA PHE A 598 4.32 -18.16 21.38
C PHE A 598 3.48 -19.38 21.78
N HIS A 599 2.91 -20.08 20.80
CA HIS A 599 2.15 -21.31 21.05
C HIS A 599 2.94 -22.58 20.74
N TYR A 600 2.88 -23.56 21.64
CA TYR A 600 3.69 -24.77 21.56
C TYR A 600 2.80 -26.02 21.69
N VAL A 601 2.94 -26.97 20.76
CA VAL A 601 2.33 -28.30 20.84
C VAL A 601 3.44 -29.33 21.00
N TYR A 602 3.50 -29.99 22.16
CA TYR A 602 4.71 -30.70 22.58
C TYR A 602 4.47 -32.00 23.33
N ARG A 603 5.54 -32.79 23.40
CA ARG A 603 5.66 -33.97 24.26
C ARG A 603 6.86 -33.80 25.17
N LYS A 604 6.71 -34.22 26.42
CA LYS A 604 7.82 -34.32 27.38
C LYS A 604 8.54 -35.65 27.15
N LEU A 605 9.84 -35.59 26.88
CA LEU A 605 10.69 -36.78 26.76
C LEU A 605 11.74 -36.80 27.85
N ARG A 606 12.20 -38.01 28.19
CA ARG A 606 13.33 -38.24 29.08
C ARG A 606 14.31 -39.19 28.40
N VAL A 607 15.35 -38.62 27.78
CA VAL A 607 16.39 -39.34 27.02
C VAL A 607 17.71 -38.69 27.38
N GLY A 608 18.65 -39.47 27.93
CA GLY A 608 19.97 -38.96 28.26
C GLY A 608 21.04 -40.03 28.33
N GLY A 609 22.29 -39.60 28.47
CA GLY A 609 23.48 -40.43 28.34
C GLY A 609 24.25 -40.15 27.04
N ALA A 610 25.56 -40.35 27.11
CA ALA A 610 26.49 -40.14 26.01
C ALA A 610 26.03 -40.84 24.72
N GLY A 611 25.83 -40.08 23.65
CA GLY A 611 25.41 -40.61 22.35
C GLY A 611 23.90 -40.85 22.22
N SER A 612 23.10 -40.56 23.25
CA SER A 612 21.63 -40.65 23.14
C SER A 612 21.10 -39.66 22.11
N VAL A 613 20.09 -40.09 21.35
CA VAL A 613 19.49 -39.33 20.26
C VAL A 613 17.98 -39.22 20.44
N ALA A 614 17.44 -38.05 20.16
CA ALA A 614 16.02 -37.85 19.94
C ALA A 614 15.81 -37.06 18.63
N GLN A 615 14.77 -37.42 17.88
CA GLN A 615 14.47 -36.83 16.59
C GLN A 615 12.97 -36.58 16.46
N LEU A 616 12.61 -35.42 15.90
CA LEU A 616 11.27 -35.13 15.39
C LEU A 616 11.37 -34.92 13.89
N THR A 617 10.58 -35.65 13.10
CA THR A 617 10.38 -35.43 11.67
C THR A 617 8.90 -35.18 11.41
N ALA A 618 8.57 -34.18 10.59
CA ALA A 618 7.21 -33.92 10.13
C ALA A 618 7.23 -33.23 8.77
N ARG A 619 6.12 -33.26 8.05
CA ARG A 619 5.92 -32.42 6.87
C ARG A 619 5.16 -31.16 7.27
N LEU A 620 5.69 -29.99 6.95
CA LEU A 620 4.95 -28.73 7.00
C LEU A 620 4.09 -28.66 5.73
N ASP A 621 2.77 -28.78 5.91
CA ASP A 621 1.80 -28.78 4.81
C ASP A 621 1.40 -27.36 4.39
N SER A 622 1.32 -26.44 5.34
CA SER A 622 1.01 -25.03 5.10
C SER A 622 1.45 -24.14 6.27
N ILE A 623 1.69 -22.86 5.96
CA ILE A 623 1.94 -21.78 6.92
C ILE A 623 1.27 -20.51 6.39
N SER A 624 0.58 -19.76 7.26
CA SER A 624 -0.11 -18.53 6.88
C SER A 624 0.87 -17.41 6.51
N LYS A 625 0.67 -16.74 5.37
CA LYS A 625 1.44 -15.57 4.93
C LYS A 625 0.69 -14.28 5.25
N ILE A 626 0.73 -13.84 6.52
CA ILE A 626 -0.08 -12.69 7.00
C ILE A 626 0.73 -11.56 7.64
N ALA A 627 1.99 -11.82 8.02
CA ALA A 627 2.84 -10.88 8.73
C ALA A 627 4.32 -11.16 8.45
N ASN A 628 5.14 -10.11 8.55
CA ASN A 628 6.59 -10.24 8.46
C ASN A 628 7.18 -10.96 9.67
N GLY A 629 8.18 -11.81 9.47
CA GLY A 629 8.82 -12.57 10.54
C GLY A 629 8.02 -13.75 11.07
N LEU A 630 6.82 -14.02 10.53
CA LEU A 630 5.99 -15.16 10.92
C LEU A 630 6.71 -16.47 10.59
N THR A 631 6.79 -17.37 11.57
CA THR A 631 7.46 -18.66 11.40
C THR A 631 6.74 -19.82 12.07
N ALA A 632 6.88 -21.01 11.47
CA ALA A 632 6.40 -22.28 12.04
C ALA A 632 7.38 -23.42 11.79
N GLY A 633 7.54 -24.30 12.78
CA GLY A 633 8.55 -25.33 12.71
C GLY A 633 8.61 -26.26 13.91
N LEU A 634 9.72 -26.99 13.97
CA LEU A 634 10.02 -27.96 15.02
C LEU A 634 10.88 -27.30 16.10
N MET A 635 10.64 -27.65 17.35
CA MET A 635 11.38 -27.11 18.49
C MET A 635 11.69 -28.19 19.52
N ILE A 636 12.93 -28.16 20.01
CA ILE A 636 13.37 -28.87 21.21
C ILE A 636 13.84 -27.85 22.24
N ARG A 637 13.28 -27.90 23.44
CA ARG A 637 13.55 -26.93 24.51
C ARG A 637 13.75 -27.62 25.86
N ASP A 638 14.64 -27.07 26.68
CA ASP A 638 15.04 -27.67 27.95
C ASP A 638 13.89 -27.66 28.98
N SER A 639 13.16 -26.54 29.08
CA SER A 639 12.01 -26.40 29.97
C SER A 639 10.91 -25.53 29.35
N LEU A 640 9.76 -25.37 30.02
CA LEU A 640 8.67 -24.49 29.57
C LEU A 640 8.83 -23.03 30.05
N ASP A 641 9.94 -22.71 30.71
CA ASP A 641 10.29 -21.32 31.05
C ASP A 641 10.49 -20.50 29.76
N PRO A 642 9.85 -19.33 29.58
CA PRO A 642 10.02 -18.49 28.40
C PRO A 642 11.49 -18.14 28.04
N ALA A 643 12.40 -18.19 29.01
CA ALA A 643 13.83 -17.95 28.83
C ALA A 643 14.68 -19.22 28.68
N ALA A 644 14.07 -20.40 28.68
CA ALA A 644 14.79 -21.67 28.55
C ALA A 644 15.56 -21.75 27.22
N PRO A 645 16.77 -22.34 27.22
CA PRO A 645 17.46 -22.66 25.97
C PRO A 645 16.61 -23.58 25.09
N PHE A 646 16.64 -23.33 23.79
CA PHE A 646 15.98 -24.15 22.79
C PHE A 646 16.75 -24.15 21.47
N MET A 647 16.53 -25.20 20.68
CA MET A 647 16.79 -25.20 19.25
C MET A 647 15.46 -25.24 18.51
N TYR A 648 15.33 -24.37 17.53
CA TYR A 648 14.23 -24.34 16.59
C TYR A 648 14.74 -24.53 15.15
N GLY A 649 13.98 -25.27 14.35
CA GLY A 649 14.18 -25.37 12.91
C GLY A 649 12.83 -25.39 12.21
N GLY A 650 12.58 -24.39 11.35
CA GLY A 650 11.30 -24.21 10.70
C GLY A 650 11.40 -23.43 9.40
N ILE A 651 10.25 -23.07 8.87
CA ILE A 651 10.14 -22.13 7.75
C ILE A 651 9.54 -20.83 8.28
N GLY A 652 10.05 -19.70 7.81
CA GLY A 652 9.48 -18.39 8.11
C GLY A 652 9.56 -17.46 6.92
N PHE A 653 8.81 -16.37 7.01
CA PHE A 653 8.82 -15.29 6.03
C PHE A 653 9.58 -14.09 6.59
N GLY A 654 10.51 -13.51 5.84
CA GLY A 654 11.24 -12.30 6.27
C GLY A 654 11.76 -11.47 5.08
N VAL A 655 12.12 -10.21 5.33
CA VAL A 655 12.77 -9.35 4.32
C VAL A 655 14.10 -9.95 3.87
N ALA A 656 14.37 -9.94 2.56
CA ALA A 656 15.61 -10.43 1.97
C ALA A 656 16.87 -9.90 2.70
N GLY A 657 17.79 -10.80 3.04
CA GLY A 657 19.05 -10.46 3.73
C GLY A 657 18.92 -10.10 5.23
N GLY A 658 17.73 -10.12 5.83
CA GLY A 658 17.50 -9.75 7.22
C GLY A 658 16.73 -10.80 8.04
N THR A 659 16.94 -10.82 9.35
CA THR A 659 16.31 -11.74 10.32
C THR A 659 14.85 -11.39 10.67
N GLY A 660 14.15 -10.64 9.80
CA GLY A 660 12.78 -10.18 10.04
C GLY A 660 12.69 -9.03 11.06
N THR A 661 13.76 -8.24 11.20
CA THR A 661 13.77 -6.96 11.93
C THR A 661 14.63 -5.96 11.17
N VAL A 662 14.01 -4.87 10.71
CA VAL A 662 14.76 -3.62 10.51
C VAL A 662 15.21 -3.22 11.92
N GLY A 663 16.52 -3.30 12.20
CA GLY A 663 17.04 -3.03 13.54
C GLY A 663 18.11 -3.96 14.10
N ASP A 664 18.76 -4.82 13.29
CA ASP A 664 20.02 -5.42 13.74
C ASP A 664 21.05 -4.28 14.00
N ALA A 665 21.70 -4.35 15.17
CA ALA A 665 22.48 -3.31 15.85
C ALA A 665 23.78 -2.86 15.11
N GLY A 666 23.79 -2.88 13.79
CA GLY A 666 24.92 -2.57 12.93
C GLY A 666 24.84 -1.24 12.17
N GLY A 667 23.76 -0.46 12.27
CA GLY A 667 23.70 0.89 11.70
C GLY A 667 24.10 0.97 10.21
N VAL A 668 23.95 -0.10 9.45
CA VAL A 668 24.30 -0.09 8.03
C VAL A 668 23.15 0.56 7.30
N ALA A 669 23.38 1.78 6.83
CA ALA A 669 22.47 2.63 6.06
C ALA A 669 22.09 2.04 4.67
N GLY A 670 21.94 0.72 4.55
CA GLY A 670 21.83 0.02 3.27
C GLY A 670 20.71 -1.01 3.15
N VAL A 671 20.03 -1.41 4.23
CA VAL A 671 18.83 -2.26 4.12
C VAL A 671 17.61 -1.35 4.05
N THR A 672 17.35 -0.80 2.87
CA THR A 672 15.99 -0.42 2.53
C THR A 672 15.21 -1.72 2.38
N ASP A 673 14.05 -1.86 3.02
CA ASP A 673 13.05 -2.85 2.62
C ASP A 673 12.66 -2.49 1.18
N ASP A 674 13.45 -2.95 0.20
CA ASP A 674 13.24 -2.77 -1.25
C ASP A 674 12.10 -3.66 -1.77
N GLY A 675 11.37 -4.21 -0.80
CA GLY A 675 10.12 -4.89 -0.90
C GLY A 675 10.40 -6.31 -1.26
N GLY A 676 10.49 -7.19 -0.27
CA GLY A 676 10.32 -8.61 -0.55
C GLY A 676 10.46 -9.57 0.62
N MET A 677 9.38 -10.27 0.93
CA MET A 677 9.28 -11.31 1.96
C MET A 677 9.60 -12.69 1.38
N LYS A 678 10.66 -13.33 1.83
CA LYS A 678 11.14 -14.60 1.25
C LYS A 678 10.91 -15.72 2.24
N ALA A 679 10.43 -16.87 1.73
CA ALA A 679 10.35 -18.07 2.54
C ALA A 679 11.76 -18.65 2.69
N GLN A 680 12.20 -18.82 3.93
CA GLN A 680 13.50 -19.38 4.27
C GLN A 680 13.34 -20.44 5.35
N ALA A 681 14.22 -21.43 5.32
CA ALA A 681 14.45 -22.26 6.48
C ALA A 681 15.18 -21.40 7.53
N ILE A 682 14.68 -21.35 8.77
CA ILE A 682 15.24 -20.50 9.82
C ILE A 682 15.56 -21.34 11.04
N ARG A 683 16.75 -21.15 11.60
CA ARG A 683 17.11 -21.66 12.92
C ARG A 683 17.19 -20.56 13.96
N PHE A 684 16.83 -20.89 15.19
CA PHE A 684 17.03 -20.04 16.37
C PHE A 684 17.67 -20.84 17.50
N GLN A 685 18.60 -20.21 18.22
CA GLN A 685 19.02 -20.65 19.54
C GLN A 685 19.24 -19.49 20.51
N THR A 686 19.08 -19.76 21.81
CA THR A 686 19.28 -18.81 22.92
C THR A 686 20.26 -19.39 23.93
N ASP A 687 21.56 -19.44 23.57
CA ASP A 687 22.67 -19.80 24.47
C ASP A 687 23.73 -18.69 24.47
N GLY A 688 23.40 -17.53 25.04
CA GLY A 688 24.27 -16.34 25.04
C GLY A 688 23.53 -15.01 25.20
N PRO A 689 24.24 -13.85 25.10
CA PRO A 689 23.64 -12.54 25.31
C PRO A 689 22.67 -12.11 24.18
N SER A 690 22.79 -12.71 22.99
CA SER A 690 21.92 -12.44 21.84
C SER A 690 21.46 -13.77 21.21
N PRO A 691 20.24 -13.85 20.67
CA PRO A 691 19.81 -15.04 19.92
C PRO A 691 20.69 -15.23 18.68
N SER A 692 21.07 -16.47 18.39
CA SER A 692 21.73 -16.80 17.12
C SER A 692 20.68 -17.26 16.12
N VAL A 693 20.60 -16.53 15.01
CA VAL A 693 19.62 -16.73 13.94
C VAL A 693 20.36 -17.04 12.65
N GLY A 694 19.90 -18.06 11.92
CA GLY A 694 20.48 -18.43 10.63
C GLY A 694 19.39 -18.75 9.61
N PRO A 695 19.11 -17.87 8.65
CA PRO A 695 18.29 -18.22 7.50
C PRO A 695 19.07 -19.06 6.48
N TRP A 696 18.34 -19.86 5.69
CA TRP A 696 18.84 -20.56 4.51
C TRP A 696 17.70 -20.70 3.48
N PRO A 697 17.98 -20.57 2.19
CA PRO A 697 19.25 -20.16 1.59
C PRO A 697 19.49 -18.64 1.69
N TRP A 698 20.74 -18.23 1.49
CA TRP A 698 21.19 -16.85 1.62
C TRP A 698 21.17 -16.06 0.32
N THR A 699 21.08 -16.75 -0.82
CA THR A 699 21.09 -16.17 -2.16
C THR A 699 19.67 -16.05 -2.71
N GLU A 700 19.42 -14.98 -3.46
CA GLU A 700 18.06 -14.60 -3.85
C GLU A 700 17.40 -15.56 -4.84
N ASP A 701 18.20 -16.29 -5.62
CA ASP A 701 17.73 -17.25 -6.61
C ASP A 701 17.36 -18.62 -6.01
N GLU A 702 17.62 -18.83 -4.71
CA GLU A 702 17.46 -20.13 -4.05
C GLU A 702 16.29 -20.15 -3.06
N TYR A 703 15.58 -19.04 -2.84
CA TYR A 703 14.52 -18.96 -1.83
C TYR A 703 13.47 -20.07 -1.99
N LEU A 704 12.90 -20.49 -0.86
CA LEU A 704 11.90 -21.55 -0.84
C LEU A 704 10.62 -21.09 -1.54
N ASP A 705 9.96 -22.01 -2.25
CA ASP A 705 8.63 -21.79 -2.79
C ASP A 705 7.60 -21.84 -1.65
N PRO A 706 6.92 -20.73 -1.31
CA PRO A 706 5.96 -20.71 -0.22
C PRO A 706 4.71 -21.58 -0.47
N ALA A 707 4.45 -21.97 -1.72
CA ALA A 707 3.36 -22.90 -2.07
C ALA A 707 3.77 -24.38 -1.94
N GLN A 708 5.06 -24.66 -1.80
CA GLN A 708 5.58 -26.02 -1.70
C GLN A 708 5.51 -26.57 -0.27
N GLN A 709 5.26 -27.88 -0.15
CA GLN A 709 5.34 -28.60 1.10
C GLN A 709 6.78 -29.05 1.37
N TYR A 710 7.22 -28.91 2.62
CA TYR A 710 8.57 -29.27 3.03
C TYR A 710 8.57 -30.24 4.21
N TRP A 711 9.43 -31.25 4.13
CA TRP A 711 9.78 -32.10 5.26
C TRP A 711 10.81 -31.37 6.13
N LEU A 712 10.56 -31.37 7.43
CA LEU A 712 11.45 -30.83 8.44
C LEU A 712 11.89 -31.95 9.37
N ARG A 713 13.15 -31.91 9.79
CA ARG A 713 13.71 -32.79 10.80
C ARG A 713 14.58 -32.02 11.77
N LEU A 714 14.35 -32.22 13.06
CA LEU A 714 15.17 -31.67 14.13
C LEU A 714 15.74 -32.82 14.98
N LEU A 715 17.06 -32.91 15.01
CA LEU A 715 17.84 -33.92 15.72
C LEU A 715 18.47 -33.32 16.97
N ARG A 716 18.41 -34.05 18.08
CA ARG A 716 19.13 -33.81 19.34
C ARG A 716 20.08 -34.97 19.58
N ARG A 717 21.36 -34.71 19.86
CA ARG A 717 22.36 -35.72 20.26
C ARG A 717 23.13 -35.27 21.50
N GLU A 718 23.10 -36.07 22.56
CA GLU A 718 23.87 -35.78 23.77
C GLU A 718 25.33 -36.19 23.61
N ARG A 719 26.27 -35.32 24.00
CA ARG A 719 27.69 -35.61 23.84
C ARG A 719 28.33 -36.30 25.03
N PRO A 720 29.39 -37.10 24.80
CA PRO A 720 30.00 -37.91 25.86
C PRO A 720 30.64 -37.14 27.03
N HIS A 721 31.09 -35.89 26.85
CA HIS A 721 32.04 -35.28 27.79
C HIS A 721 31.77 -33.82 28.25
N ALA A 722 30.57 -33.25 28.03
CA ALA A 722 30.39 -31.81 28.34
C ALA A 722 28.99 -31.35 28.82
N ARG A 723 27.99 -32.22 29.00
CA ARG A 723 26.56 -31.80 29.19
C ARG A 723 26.04 -30.86 28.08
N GLU A 724 26.79 -30.72 27.00
CA GLU A 724 26.40 -30.05 25.77
C GLU A 724 25.62 -31.02 24.89
N VAL A 725 24.65 -30.46 24.19
CA VAL A 725 23.79 -31.19 23.26
C VAL A 725 23.98 -30.60 21.87
N GLU A 726 24.25 -31.48 20.91
CA GLU A 726 24.30 -31.11 19.49
C GLU A 726 22.91 -31.15 18.89
N PHE A 727 22.61 -30.12 18.11
CA PHE A 727 21.39 -30.05 17.33
C PHE A 727 21.67 -29.92 15.86
N GLU A 728 20.85 -30.60 15.04
CA GLU A 728 20.88 -30.47 13.59
C GLU A 728 19.46 -30.29 13.05
N ALA A 729 19.27 -29.30 12.17
CA ALA A 729 18.01 -29.03 11.50
C ALA A 729 18.15 -29.30 10.00
N PHE A 730 17.21 -30.07 9.45
CA PHE A 730 17.20 -30.47 8.04
C PHE A 730 15.87 -30.14 7.38
N ILE A 731 15.95 -29.86 6.08
CA ILE A 731 14.81 -29.65 5.19
C ILE A 731 14.90 -30.60 3.99
N SER A 732 13.76 -31.00 3.44
CA SER A 732 13.68 -31.87 2.27
C SER A 732 12.37 -31.67 1.52
N THR A 733 12.38 -31.80 0.20
CA THR A 733 11.16 -31.78 -0.63
C THR A 733 10.56 -33.18 -0.82
N ASP A 734 11.35 -34.24 -0.64
CA ASP A 734 10.99 -35.62 -0.98
C ASP A 734 11.17 -36.64 0.18
N LYS A 735 11.68 -36.19 1.33
CA LYS A 735 12.05 -37.00 2.52
C LYS A 735 13.23 -37.96 2.29
N VAL A 736 13.85 -37.95 1.11
CA VAL A 736 14.98 -38.81 0.74
C VAL A 736 16.27 -38.01 0.77
N LYS A 737 16.30 -36.87 0.07
CA LYS A 737 17.45 -35.95 0.05
C LYS A 737 17.24 -34.86 1.10
N TRP A 738 18.17 -34.75 2.04
CA TRP A 738 18.06 -33.82 3.15
C TRP A 738 19.18 -32.79 3.08
N ASP A 739 18.80 -31.51 3.07
CA ASP A 739 19.72 -30.40 3.20
C ASP A 739 19.76 -29.96 4.66
N ARG A 740 20.98 -29.84 5.21
CA ARG A 740 21.16 -29.34 6.59
C ARG A 740 21.26 -27.82 6.55
N PHE A 741 20.28 -27.15 7.15
CA PHE A 741 20.27 -25.68 7.24
C PHE A 741 20.63 -25.16 8.63
N GLY A 742 20.76 -26.04 9.64
CA GLY A 742 21.17 -25.63 10.97
C GLY A 742 22.00 -26.66 11.72
N TYR A 743 22.99 -26.16 12.45
CA TYR A 743 23.79 -26.92 13.41
C TYR A 743 24.11 -26.01 14.59
N GLU A 744 23.88 -26.49 15.80
CA GLU A 744 24.21 -25.75 17.01
C GLU A 744 24.60 -26.64 18.18
N ARG A 745 25.28 -26.04 19.17
CA ARG A 745 25.71 -26.68 20.41
C ARG A 745 25.15 -25.88 21.57
N ILE A 746 24.25 -26.49 22.33
CA ILE A 746 23.53 -25.80 23.41
C ILE A 746 23.75 -26.57 24.71
N ALA A 747 24.02 -25.84 25.79
CA ALA A 747 24.03 -26.41 27.14
C ALA A 747 22.61 -26.75 27.60
N MET A 748 22.25 -28.03 27.60
CA MET A 748 20.99 -28.54 28.14
C MET A 748 21.27 -29.65 29.17
N PRO A 749 21.42 -29.30 30.45
CA PRO A 749 21.91 -30.24 31.47
C PRO A 749 20.86 -31.29 31.87
N SER A 750 19.59 -31.09 31.49
CA SER A 750 18.50 -31.99 31.83
C SER A 750 18.38 -33.14 30.80
N PRO A 751 18.27 -34.41 31.24
CA PRO A 751 17.87 -35.49 30.34
C PRO A 751 16.37 -35.42 30.00
N THR A 752 15.63 -34.52 30.65
CA THR A 752 14.21 -34.27 30.41
C THR A 752 14.05 -32.96 29.65
N PHE A 753 13.40 -33.02 28.50
CA PHE A 753 13.18 -31.88 27.63
C PHE A 753 11.82 -32.00 26.94
N TYR A 754 11.44 -30.96 26.21
CA TYR A 754 10.19 -30.89 25.46
C TYR A 754 10.50 -30.82 23.97
N ILE A 755 9.81 -31.65 23.19
CA ILE A 755 9.95 -31.73 21.72
C ILE A 755 8.59 -31.53 21.07
N GLY A 756 8.51 -30.78 19.98
CA GLY A 756 7.22 -30.45 19.38
C GLY A 756 7.26 -29.39 18.30
N PHE A 757 6.12 -28.73 18.14
CA PHE A 757 5.81 -27.78 17.08
C PHE A 757 5.57 -26.40 17.66
N ALA A 758 6.16 -25.39 17.06
CA ALA A 758 6.00 -24.00 17.45
C ALA A 758 5.51 -23.16 16.27
N VAL A 759 4.69 -22.17 16.58
CA VAL A 759 4.26 -21.12 15.65
C VAL A 759 4.16 -19.80 16.40
N ASP A 760 4.49 -18.71 15.72
CA ASP A 760 4.21 -17.36 16.20
C ASP A 760 3.49 -16.51 15.14
N GLY A 761 3.21 -15.26 15.49
CA GLY A 761 2.55 -14.30 14.60
C GLY A 761 3.50 -13.35 13.89
N GLY A 762 4.82 -13.46 14.06
CA GLY A 762 5.75 -12.50 13.47
C GLY A 762 5.64 -11.08 14.06
N ARG A 763 5.43 -10.94 15.37
CA ARG A 763 5.18 -9.62 16.00
C ARG A 763 6.29 -8.61 15.69
N GLU A 764 5.95 -7.56 14.93
CA GLU A 764 6.79 -6.37 14.72
C GLU A 764 6.61 -5.36 15.87
N ASP A 765 7.49 -4.35 15.94
CA ASP A 765 7.40 -3.26 16.93
C ASP A 765 6.38 -2.20 16.45
N ASN A 766 5.12 -2.60 16.39
CA ASN A 766 3.97 -1.76 16.08
C ASN A 766 2.75 -2.13 16.96
N GLY A 767 1.62 -1.47 16.72
CA GLY A 767 0.37 -1.68 17.47
C GLY A 767 -0.42 -2.92 17.08
N LEU A 768 0.04 -3.69 16.08
CA LEU A 768 -0.67 -4.85 15.58
C LEU A 768 -0.32 -6.13 16.33
N VAL A 769 -1.26 -7.06 16.28
CA VAL A 769 -1.07 -8.43 16.75
C VAL A 769 -1.61 -9.35 15.68
N ASP A 770 -0.73 -10.17 15.14
CA ASP A 770 -1.06 -11.17 14.12
C ASP A 770 -1.15 -12.58 14.74
N TYR A 771 -1.87 -13.46 14.06
CA TYR A 771 -2.20 -14.80 14.54
C TYR A 771 -1.89 -15.83 13.47
N GLY A 772 -0.68 -16.37 13.53
CA GLY A 772 -0.16 -17.34 12.59
C GLY A 772 -0.84 -18.69 12.71
N THR A 773 -0.95 -19.39 11.59
CA THR A 773 -1.49 -20.75 11.49
C THR A 773 -0.52 -21.61 10.68
N ALA A 774 -0.25 -22.82 11.14
CA ALA A 774 0.54 -23.81 10.42
C ALA A 774 -0.06 -25.21 10.56
N GLN A 775 0.15 -26.03 9.54
CA GLN A 775 -0.33 -27.41 9.50
C GLN A 775 0.83 -28.38 9.29
N PHE A 776 0.86 -29.44 10.08
CA PHE A 776 1.87 -30.49 9.99
C PHE A 776 1.24 -31.87 9.86
N SER A 777 1.81 -32.72 9.01
CA SER A 777 1.41 -34.11 8.86
C SER A 777 2.61 -35.06 8.95
N ASN A 778 2.34 -36.36 8.91
CA ASN A 778 3.37 -37.41 8.86
C ASN A 778 4.39 -37.31 10.01
N ILE A 779 3.88 -37.06 11.22
CA ILE A 779 4.65 -36.75 12.41
C ILE A 779 5.28 -38.03 12.99
N THR A 780 6.61 -38.07 13.09
CA THR A 780 7.35 -39.15 13.78
C THR A 780 8.28 -38.59 14.84
N VAL A 781 8.26 -39.23 16.02
CA VAL A 781 9.21 -38.99 17.11
C VAL A 781 10.00 -40.28 17.32
N GLU A 782 11.31 -40.20 17.20
CA GLU A 782 12.22 -41.32 17.35
C GLU A 782 13.19 -41.02 18.50
N GLN A 783 13.50 -42.04 19.30
CA GLN A 783 14.47 -41.94 20.38
C GLN A 783 15.32 -43.21 20.43
N GLY A 784 16.62 -43.03 20.66
CA GLY A 784 17.58 -44.11 20.82
C GLY A 784 18.51 -43.81 21.99
N GLY A 785 18.64 -44.78 22.90
CA GLY A 785 19.81 -44.89 23.77
C GLY A 785 20.77 -45.90 23.16
N MET A 786 22.02 -45.90 23.62
CA MET A 786 22.77 -47.16 23.61
C MET A 786 22.10 -48.16 24.55
#